data_AF-A0A0N1NVH3-F1
#
_entry.id   AF-A0A0N1NVH3-F1
#
_cell.length_a   1.000
_cell.length_b   1.000
_cell.length_c   1.000
_cell.angle_alpha   90.00
_cell.angle_beta   90.00
_cell.angle_gamma   90.00
#
_symmetry.space_group_name_H-M   'P 1'
#
loop_
_entity.id
_entity.type
_entity.pdbx_description
1 polymer ?
#
loop_
_entity_poly.entity_id
_entity_poly.type
_entity_poly.pdbx_seq_one_letter_code
_entity_poly.pdbx_strand_id
1 'polypeptide(L)'
;MVNGRPAKRRRVTPPIDDDVPSETIQASDLLSRVADWDLEQAYEQRTRKKQAKETTRLPTKSQEGLLLQAQSSALPEDSDQDSFLQSGSEDEAANGLVTPPSEVEIQPTIPVRQQVLEAKEEIARLAGLLNENPEEHASAFKKLAQLGDHAPVPVQKLVLAAQVAVYKDAIPGYRIRAYRDEDLGNKVSKEVRQTRQYEHSLVTNYGSYVKHLASLAKPKADDADAISLQTVAVSCACSLLLAVPHFNYRTELLGILAQQLLSREPTPDFVKCIETVKGLFDSDDDGATSLEAVNIISKIMRAKDFRVRAEVVDCFLHLRLLTELAPVQSRTEGSGPRPMETVHGKKVKKQKWEHRSKKEKKIAKERKAVEKDMREADASVNFEEREKMQSEALKAVFATYFRILKARTSQLMGAVLEGLAKYAHLINQDMFGDILEALKDIVKQAEEDTENTEDTEDAADEGGRNFTRESLLATQTAFTLLSQQDVAKSAGSLQLDLSFFSSHIYRTLYSLGLDPDIELGPKSLRLDHPENQATQRNRVNVSTPMLLLVRVMKSILLTPSQPPPTMTATAFYKRLLSISLQLPEKSALAVLNLMERIADRHVRKIEALWYSDERKGDGVFHGESDTIEGTNILAMGTGVWEQELLRKHYCPKVREQVVIIDKIVSKNAQK
;
A
#
# COMPACT_ATOMS: atom_id res chain seq x y z
N MET A 1 28.95 0.58 -97.76
CA MET A 1 29.24 0.76 -96.33
C MET A 1 27.98 1.30 -95.67
N VAL A 2 27.47 0.92 -94.49
CA VAL A 2 27.66 -0.16 -93.52
C VAL A 2 26.42 -0.03 -92.59
N ASN A 3 25.74 -1.16 -92.32
CA ASN A 3 24.95 -1.55 -91.14
C ASN A 3 23.68 -0.81 -90.65
N GLY A 4 22.63 -1.62 -90.38
CA GLY A 4 21.83 -1.52 -89.15
C GLY A 4 20.30 -1.47 -89.30
N ARG A 5 19.59 -2.59 -89.05
CA ARG A 5 18.15 -2.61 -88.71
C ARG A 5 17.94 -2.13 -87.26
N PRO A 6 16.71 -1.75 -86.83
CA PRO A 6 15.87 -2.77 -86.18
C PRO A 6 14.35 -2.67 -86.49
N ALA A 7 13.67 -3.78 -86.21
CA ALA A 7 12.27 -4.10 -86.49
C ALA A 7 11.26 -3.47 -85.51
N LYS A 8 10.03 -3.18 -85.98
CA LYS A 8 8.85 -3.02 -85.12
C LYS A 8 7.91 -4.23 -85.25
N ARG A 9 7.50 -4.72 -84.08
CA ARG A 9 6.94 -6.04 -83.75
C ARG A 9 5.43 -6.16 -84.00
N ARG A 10 5.02 -7.43 -84.17
CA ARG A 10 3.68 -8.01 -84.37
C ARG A 10 2.73 -7.87 -83.16
N ARG A 11 1.44 -8.08 -83.49
CA ARG A 11 0.33 -8.59 -82.64
C ARG A 11 0.79 -9.64 -81.61
N VAL A 12 0.19 -9.64 -80.42
CA VAL A 12 0.22 -10.78 -79.49
C VAL A 12 -1.16 -11.00 -78.89
N THR A 13 -1.93 -11.90 -79.50
CA THR A 13 -2.63 -12.97 -78.75
C THR A 13 -1.56 -13.96 -78.28
N PRO A 14 -1.68 -14.57 -77.09
CA PRO A 14 -0.74 -15.59 -76.65
C PRO A 14 -0.74 -16.81 -77.59
N PRO A 15 0.41 -17.47 -77.80
CA PRO A 15 0.50 -18.67 -78.62
C PRO A 15 -0.19 -19.86 -77.93
N ILE A 16 -0.88 -20.67 -78.73
CA ILE A 16 -1.41 -21.98 -78.36
C ILE A 16 -0.24 -22.96 -78.55
N ASP A 17 0.02 -23.76 -77.52
CA ASP A 17 1.03 -24.82 -77.52
C ASP A 17 0.38 -26.09 -78.09
N ASP A 18 0.73 -26.48 -79.32
CA ASP A 18 0.10 -27.62 -80.02
C ASP A 18 0.70 -28.99 -79.62
N ASP A 19 1.66 -29.03 -78.68
CA ASP A 19 2.36 -30.25 -78.24
C ASP A 19 1.85 -30.85 -76.91
N VAL A 20 0.67 -30.43 -76.41
CA VAL A 20 0.06 -31.02 -75.20
C VAL A 20 -1.18 -31.83 -75.61
N PRO A 21 -1.26 -33.14 -75.31
CA PRO A 21 -2.48 -33.89 -75.53
C PRO A 21 -3.61 -33.29 -74.68
N SER A 22 -4.77 -33.07 -75.30
CA SER A 22 -5.95 -32.52 -74.66
C SER A 22 -6.47 -33.45 -73.56
N GLU A 23 -6.23 -33.10 -72.31
CA GLU A 23 -6.87 -33.77 -71.18
C GLU A 23 -8.28 -33.19 -70.97
N THR A 24 -9.27 -34.08 -70.90
CA THR A 24 -10.65 -33.74 -70.55
C THR A 24 -10.72 -33.33 -69.08
N ILE A 25 -10.92 -32.03 -68.82
CA ILE A 25 -11.11 -31.47 -67.48
C ILE A 25 -12.50 -31.87 -66.95
N GLN A 26 -12.58 -32.32 -65.69
CA GLN A 26 -13.86 -32.65 -65.05
C GLN A 26 -14.75 -31.40 -64.89
N ALA A 27 -16.06 -31.55 -65.11
CA ALA A 27 -17.02 -30.46 -65.06
C ALA A 27 -17.06 -29.69 -63.72
N SER A 28 -16.63 -30.32 -62.62
CA SER A 28 -16.52 -29.69 -61.30
C SER A 28 -15.45 -28.58 -61.25
N ASP A 29 -14.35 -28.72 -62.00
CA ASP A 29 -13.27 -27.71 -62.05
C ASP A 29 -13.59 -26.55 -63.01
N LEU A 30 -14.53 -26.76 -63.93
CA LEU A 30 -15.09 -25.66 -64.72
C LEU A 30 -16.07 -24.82 -63.89
N LEU A 31 -16.86 -25.42 -63.02
CA LEU A 31 -17.77 -24.68 -62.13
C LEU A 31 -17.02 -23.84 -61.08
N SER A 32 -15.89 -24.32 -60.56
CA SER A 32 -15.06 -23.54 -59.62
C SER A 32 -14.43 -22.33 -60.30
N ARG A 33 -13.93 -22.47 -61.53
CA ARG A 33 -13.37 -21.33 -62.31
C ARG A 33 -14.41 -20.31 -62.75
N VAL A 34 -15.67 -20.73 -62.95
CA VAL A 34 -16.79 -19.80 -63.25
C VAL A 34 -17.23 -19.03 -62.00
N ALA A 35 -17.12 -19.63 -60.81
CA ALA A 35 -17.40 -18.96 -59.53
C ALA A 35 -16.37 -17.87 -59.18
N ASP A 36 -15.16 -17.93 -59.75
CA ASP A 36 -14.13 -16.88 -59.61
C ASP A 36 -14.30 -15.71 -60.61
N TRP A 37 -15.23 -15.81 -61.57
CA TRP A 37 -15.54 -14.75 -62.54
C TRP A 37 -16.69 -13.88 -62.04
N ASP A 38 -16.47 -13.23 -60.90
CA ASP A 38 -17.43 -12.32 -60.29
C ASP A 38 -17.28 -10.91 -60.93
N LEU A 39 -17.92 -10.72 -62.08
CA LEU A 39 -17.85 -9.48 -62.88
C LEU A 39 -18.29 -8.24 -62.08
N GLU A 40 -19.13 -8.44 -61.05
CA GLU A 40 -19.62 -7.39 -60.14
C GLU A 40 -18.53 -6.87 -59.20
N GLN A 41 -17.67 -7.73 -58.63
CA GLN A 41 -16.60 -7.29 -57.73
C GLN A 41 -15.54 -6.45 -58.45
N ALA A 42 -15.21 -6.81 -59.70
CA ALA A 42 -14.30 -6.03 -60.54
C ALA A 42 -14.90 -4.68 -60.99
N TYR A 43 -16.24 -4.60 -61.08
CA TYR A 43 -16.97 -3.37 -61.40
C TYR A 43 -17.04 -2.44 -60.17
N GLU A 44 -17.20 -2.99 -58.96
CA GLU A 44 -17.21 -2.25 -57.70
C GLU A 44 -15.82 -1.72 -57.30
N GLN A 45 -14.74 -2.44 -57.63
CA GLN A 45 -13.36 -2.03 -57.34
C GLN A 45 -12.78 -1.01 -58.34
N ARG A 46 -13.48 -0.73 -59.44
CA ARG A 46 -13.18 0.45 -60.27
C ARG A 46 -13.64 1.71 -59.52
N THR A 47 -12.74 2.16 -58.66
CA THR A 47 -12.69 3.50 -58.10
C THR A 47 -13.28 4.53 -59.08
N ARG A 48 -14.30 5.26 -58.62
CA ARG A 48 -14.77 6.50 -59.21
C ARG A 48 -13.60 7.49 -59.24
N LYS A 49 -12.76 7.42 -60.28
CA LYS A 49 -11.93 8.55 -60.67
C LYS A 49 -12.91 9.69 -60.97
N LYS A 50 -12.91 10.73 -60.13
CA LYS A 50 -13.57 11.99 -60.43
C LYS A 50 -13.09 12.42 -61.81
N GLN A 51 -13.96 12.32 -62.83
CA GLN A 51 -13.78 13.09 -64.04
C GLN A 51 -13.75 14.56 -63.61
N ALA A 52 -12.69 15.26 -63.99
CA ALA A 52 -12.66 16.72 -63.94
C ALA A 52 -13.91 17.22 -64.67
N LYS A 53 -14.66 18.13 -64.04
CA LYS A 53 -15.76 18.84 -64.70
C LYS A 53 -15.15 19.67 -65.84
N GLU A 54 -15.22 19.18 -67.08
CA GLU A 54 -15.11 20.05 -68.24
C GLU A 54 -16.35 20.95 -68.27
N THR A 55 -16.17 22.23 -67.99
CA THR A 55 -17.22 23.23 -68.13
C THR A 55 -17.27 23.70 -69.59
N THR A 56 -18.05 23.01 -70.42
CA THR A 56 -18.52 23.54 -71.70
C THR A 56 -19.63 24.56 -71.45
N ARG A 57 -19.26 25.79 -71.07
CA ARG A 57 -20.19 26.94 -71.04
C ARG A 57 -19.71 28.03 -72.00
N LEU A 58 -20.63 28.48 -72.85
CA LEU A 58 -20.40 29.56 -73.81
C LEU A 58 -20.21 30.91 -73.07
N PRO A 59 -19.37 31.82 -73.59
CA PRO A 59 -19.20 33.15 -73.02
C PRO A 59 -20.51 33.94 -73.05
N THR A 60 -20.93 34.52 -71.92
CA THR A 60 -22.10 35.40 -71.85
C THR A 60 -21.69 36.86 -71.99
N LYS A 61 -22.34 37.58 -72.90
CA LYS A 61 -22.09 38.98 -73.22
C LYS A 61 -22.80 39.89 -72.21
N SER A 62 -22.10 40.82 -71.57
CA SER A 62 -22.73 41.89 -70.76
C SER A 62 -23.29 43.00 -71.66
N GLN A 63 -24.24 43.80 -71.16
CA GLN A 63 -24.93 44.86 -71.92
C GLN A 63 -24.02 45.98 -72.46
N GLU A 64 -22.76 46.05 -72.03
CA GLU A 64 -21.74 46.98 -72.57
C GLU A 64 -20.76 46.35 -73.56
N GLY A 65 -21.05 45.14 -74.06
CA GLY A 65 -20.37 44.59 -75.23
C GLY A 65 -19.01 43.92 -74.99
N LEU A 66 -18.53 43.81 -73.75
CA LEU A 66 -17.30 43.07 -73.43
C LEU A 66 -17.58 41.58 -73.14
N LEU A 67 -16.74 40.69 -73.70
CA LEU A 67 -16.79 39.24 -73.50
C LEU A 67 -15.92 38.85 -72.28
N LEU A 68 -16.52 38.22 -71.26
CA LEU A 68 -15.81 37.68 -70.09
C LEU A 68 -15.76 36.15 -70.16
N GLN A 69 -14.56 35.59 -70.07
CA GLN A 69 -14.29 34.14 -70.11
C GLN A 69 -14.07 33.63 -68.67
N ALA A 70 -14.84 32.62 -68.25
CA ALA A 70 -14.79 32.11 -66.89
C ALA A 70 -13.60 31.15 -66.67
N GLN A 71 -12.70 31.48 -65.75
CA GLN A 71 -11.74 30.53 -65.14
C GLN A 71 -12.16 30.24 -63.70
N SER A 72 -12.05 28.98 -63.26
CA SER A 72 -12.26 28.57 -61.87
C SER A 72 -10.97 28.00 -61.28
N SER A 73 -10.47 28.58 -60.19
CA SER A 73 -9.43 28.04 -59.33
C SER A 73 -10.02 27.50 -58.02
N ALA A 74 -9.50 26.36 -57.57
CA ALA A 74 -9.67 25.81 -56.23
C ALA A 74 -8.58 26.40 -55.30
N LEU A 75 -8.88 26.52 -54.00
CA LEU A 75 -8.04 27.03 -52.89
C LEU A 75 -8.35 26.19 -51.63
N PRO A 76 -7.67 26.31 -50.44
CA PRO A 76 -6.53 27.16 -50.01
C PRO A 76 -5.15 26.60 -50.45
N GLU A 77 -3.96 26.89 -49.86
CA GLU A 77 -3.51 27.53 -48.60
C GLU A 77 -2.51 28.68 -48.88
N ASP A 78 -2.89 29.88 -48.40
CA ASP A 78 -2.13 30.90 -47.60
C ASP A 78 -0.76 31.41 -48.11
N SER A 79 -0.43 32.71 -48.17
CA SER A 79 -0.91 33.89 -47.42
C SER A 79 -0.70 35.21 -48.20
N ASP A 80 -1.59 36.15 -47.88
CA ASP A 80 -1.58 37.62 -47.92
C ASP A 80 -0.75 38.48 -48.92
N GLN A 81 -1.51 39.49 -49.36
CA GLN A 81 -1.18 40.83 -49.87
C GLN A 81 0.16 41.38 -49.33
N ASP A 82 0.96 42.09 -50.12
CA ASP A 82 0.76 43.55 -50.14
C ASP A 82 1.20 44.32 -51.41
N SER A 83 0.64 45.51 -51.49
CA SER A 83 0.60 46.52 -52.54
C SER A 83 1.94 47.09 -53.05
N PHE A 84 2.06 47.10 -54.38
CA PHE A 84 2.39 48.25 -55.25
C PHE A 84 2.69 49.62 -54.57
N LEU A 85 3.95 50.12 -54.68
CA LEU A 85 4.32 51.36 -55.42
C LEU A 85 5.82 51.75 -55.34
N GLN A 86 6.37 52.08 -56.53
CA GLN A 86 7.24 53.23 -56.83
C GLN A 86 8.78 53.07 -57.02
N SER A 87 9.17 53.16 -58.29
CA SER A 87 10.26 53.97 -58.90
C SER A 87 11.74 53.55 -58.80
N GLY A 88 12.34 53.30 -59.99
CA GLY A 88 13.59 53.97 -60.40
C GLY A 88 14.87 53.14 -60.54
N SER A 89 15.33 53.01 -61.79
CA SER A 89 16.73 52.97 -62.30
C SER A 89 17.74 51.87 -61.88
N GLU A 90 18.16 51.13 -62.93
CA GLU A 90 19.53 50.74 -63.36
C GLU A 90 20.54 50.00 -62.43
N ASP A 91 21.07 48.92 -63.06
CA ASP A 91 22.43 48.36 -63.04
C ASP A 91 23.03 47.54 -61.86
N GLU A 92 23.44 46.33 -62.27
CA GLU A 92 24.63 45.51 -61.97
C GLU A 92 25.19 45.25 -60.55
N ALA A 93 25.58 43.98 -60.41
CA ALA A 93 26.75 43.44 -59.70
C ALA A 93 26.69 43.12 -58.19
N ALA A 94 26.61 41.81 -57.93
CA ALA A 94 27.42 41.00 -57.00
C ALA A 94 28.02 41.64 -55.73
N ASN A 95 27.60 41.18 -54.54
CA ASN A 95 28.44 40.36 -53.63
C ASN A 95 27.76 40.07 -52.28
N GLY A 96 27.86 38.80 -51.85
CA GLY A 96 28.39 38.41 -50.54
C GLY A 96 27.68 38.80 -49.23
N LEU A 97 27.07 37.76 -48.63
CA LEU A 97 27.04 37.42 -47.19
C LEU A 97 25.95 38.03 -46.26
N VAL A 98 25.55 37.16 -45.32
CA VAL A 98 24.72 37.33 -44.10
C VAL A 98 23.23 37.04 -44.25
N THR A 99 22.85 35.78 -44.02
CA THR A 99 21.49 35.37 -43.60
C THR A 99 21.33 35.53 -42.08
N PRO A 100 20.38 36.33 -41.58
CA PRO A 100 19.77 36.16 -40.26
C PRO A 100 18.51 35.27 -40.34
N PRO A 101 18.00 34.78 -39.20
CA PRO A 101 17.17 33.59 -39.12
C PRO A 101 15.69 33.85 -39.42
N SER A 102 15.05 32.87 -40.04
CA SER A 102 13.61 32.79 -40.26
C SER A 102 12.84 32.89 -38.94
N GLU A 103 11.92 33.86 -38.85
CA GLU A 103 10.98 34.01 -37.75
C GLU A 103 10.09 32.78 -37.64
N VAL A 104 10.04 32.22 -36.44
CA VAL A 104 9.07 31.20 -36.02
C VAL A 104 7.72 31.88 -35.90
N GLU A 105 6.70 31.37 -36.58
CA GLU A 105 5.31 31.79 -36.41
C GLU A 105 4.90 31.64 -34.92
N ILE A 106 4.70 32.78 -34.26
CA ILE A 106 4.24 32.85 -32.87
C ILE A 106 2.72 32.67 -32.89
N GLN A 107 2.23 31.49 -32.50
CA GLN A 107 0.82 31.29 -32.17
C GLN A 107 0.39 32.34 -31.12
N PRO A 108 -0.77 32.99 -31.27
CA PRO A 108 -1.20 34.01 -30.32
C PRO A 108 -1.30 33.38 -28.93
N THR A 109 -0.68 34.02 -27.94
CA THR A 109 -0.69 33.57 -26.55
C THR A 109 -2.09 33.72 -25.98
N ILE A 110 -2.94 32.73 -26.23
CA ILE A 110 -4.27 32.61 -25.62
C ILE A 110 -4.05 32.73 -24.10
N PRO A 111 -4.81 33.56 -23.39
CA PRO A 111 -4.64 33.74 -21.95
C PRO A 111 -4.83 32.40 -21.24
N VAL A 112 -3.95 32.09 -20.27
CA VAL A 112 -3.89 30.80 -19.54
C VAL A 112 -5.25 30.36 -19.00
N ARG A 113 -6.14 31.31 -18.65
CA ARG A 113 -7.49 31.01 -18.17
C ARG A 113 -8.43 30.47 -19.25
N GLN A 114 -8.33 30.94 -20.49
CA GLN A 114 -9.13 30.42 -21.62
C GLN A 114 -8.62 29.05 -22.05
N GLN A 115 -7.30 28.85 -22.13
CA GLN A 115 -6.71 27.55 -22.43
C GLN A 115 -7.15 26.47 -21.43
N VAL A 116 -7.26 26.81 -20.14
CA VAL A 116 -7.77 25.88 -19.12
C VAL A 116 -9.25 25.55 -19.31
N LEU A 117 -10.05 26.50 -19.81
CA LEU A 117 -11.49 26.28 -20.03
C LEU A 117 -11.71 25.41 -21.28
N GLU A 118 -11.05 25.72 -22.38
CA GLU A 118 -11.06 24.91 -23.60
C GLU A 118 -10.57 23.49 -23.32
N ALA A 119 -9.45 23.33 -22.60
CA ALA A 119 -8.97 22.02 -22.20
C ALA A 119 -9.97 21.27 -21.32
N LYS A 120 -10.71 21.94 -20.42
CA LYS A 120 -11.75 21.28 -19.62
C LYS A 120 -12.90 20.77 -20.48
N GLU A 121 -13.33 21.54 -21.48
CA GLU A 121 -14.39 21.13 -22.41
C GLU A 121 -13.93 19.94 -23.26
N GLU A 122 -12.69 19.97 -23.76
CA GLU A 122 -12.11 18.85 -24.51
C GLU A 122 -11.96 17.59 -23.66
N ILE A 123 -11.46 17.70 -22.42
CA ILE A 123 -11.37 16.59 -21.46
C ILE A 123 -12.76 16.03 -21.19
N ALA A 124 -13.77 16.88 -20.94
CA ALA A 124 -15.14 16.45 -20.69
C ALA A 124 -15.74 15.71 -21.89
N ARG A 125 -15.50 16.21 -23.11
CA ARG A 125 -15.94 15.56 -24.35
C ARG A 125 -15.29 14.19 -24.54
N LEU A 126 -13.97 14.09 -24.34
CA LEU A 126 -13.25 12.82 -24.48
C LEU A 126 -13.64 11.81 -23.39
N ALA A 127 -13.81 12.26 -22.14
CA ALA A 127 -14.27 11.43 -21.03
C ALA A 127 -15.71 10.94 -21.25
N GLY A 128 -16.60 11.80 -21.78
CA GLY A 128 -17.97 11.42 -22.14
C GLY A 128 -18.00 10.31 -23.19
N LEU A 129 -17.22 10.46 -24.27
CA LEU A 129 -17.12 9.43 -25.32
C LEU A 129 -16.60 8.09 -24.78
N LEU A 130 -15.62 8.13 -23.87
CA LEU A 130 -15.08 6.92 -23.24
C LEU A 130 -16.07 6.23 -22.29
N ASN A 131 -16.91 7.01 -21.61
CA ASN A 131 -17.93 6.47 -20.70
C ASN A 131 -19.17 5.93 -21.44
N GLU A 132 -19.51 6.50 -22.60
CA GLU A 132 -20.63 6.03 -23.42
C GLU A 132 -20.31 4.71 -24.13
N ASN A 133 -19.23 4.68 -24.94
CA ASN A 133 -18.84 3.50 -25.72
C ASN A 133 -17.31 3.32 -25.69
N PRO A 134 -16.77 2.63 -24.67
CA PRO A 134 -15.33 2.47 -24.51
C PRO A 134 -14.69 1.67 -25.67
N GLU A 135 -15.39 0.67 -26.22
CA GLU A 135 -14.85 -0.24 -27.25
C GLU A 135 -14.65 0.43 -28.62
N GLU A 136 -15.46 1.42 -28.98
CA GLU A 136 -15.35 2.14 -30.26
C GLU A 136 -14.37 3.31 -30.18
N HIS A 137 -14.18 3.86 -28.98
CA HIS A 137 -13.38 5.06 -28.76
C HIS A 137 -12.04 4.80 -28.07
N ALA A 138 -11.44 3.62 -28.27
CA ALA A 138 -10.13 3.27 -27.69
C ALA A 138 -9.00 4.29 -28.01
N SER A 139 -9.07 4.99 -29.15
CA SER A 139 -8.10 6.05 -29.50
C SER A 139 -8.20 7.30 -28.62
N ALA A 140 -9.33 7.52 -27.94
CA ALA A 140 -9.54 8.67 -27.08
C ALA A 140 -8.63 8.65 -25.85
N PHE A 141 -8.25 7.47 -25.32
CA PHE A 141 -7.25 7.37 -24.25
C PHE A 141 -5.92 8.00 -24.63
N LYS A 142 -5.46 7.75 -25.87
CA LYS A 142 -4.20 8.32 -26.38
C LYS A 142 -4.31 9.83 -26.60
N LYS A 143 -5.43 10.29 -27.16
CA LYS A 143 -5.68 11.73 -27.36
C LYS A 143 -5.73 12.49 -26.05
N LEU A 144 -6.35 11.90 -25.03
CA LEU A 144 -6.45 12.49 -23.70
C LEU A 144 -5.06 12.59 -23.04
N ALA A 145 -4.17 11.62 -23.26
CA ALA A 145 -2.77 11.72 -22.82
C ALA A 145 -1.98 12.81 -23.55
N GLN A 146 -2.12 12.91 -24.87
CA GLN A 146 -1.43 13.91 -25.68
C GLN A 146 -1.81 15.36 -25.33
N LEU A 147 -3.03 15.57 -24.82
CA LEU A 147 -3.47 16.88 -24.34
C LEU A 147 -2.61 17.40 -23.17
N GLY A 148 -1.96 16.50 -22.42
CA GLY A 148 -1.06 16.87 -21.33
C GLY A 148 0.37 17.21 -21.74
N ASP A 149 0.89 16.64 -22.83
CA ASP A 149 2.34 16.63 -23.14
C ASP A 149 2.93 18.02 -23.50
N HIS A 150 2.09 19.01 -23.82
CA HIS A 150 2.51 20.38 -24.19
C HIS A 150 1.69 21.50 -23.54
N ALA A 151 0.91 21.19 -22.50
CA ALA A 151 -0.04 22.13 -21.89
C ALA A 151 0.53 22.80 -20.63
N PRO A 152 -0.03 23.95 -20.18
CA PRO A 152 0.40 24.58 -18.94
C PRO A 152 0.09 23.68 -17.73
N VAL A 153 0.87 23.83 -16.66
CA VAL A 153 0.82 23.01 -15.43
C VAL A 153 -0.59 22.78 -14.88
N PRO A 154 -1.52 23.76 -14.84
CA PRO A 154 -2.89 23.52 -14.40
C PRO A 154 -3.67 22.54 -15.29
N VAL A 155 -3.45 22.58 -16.61
CA VAL A 155 -4.09 21.65 -17.56
C VAL A 155 -3.51 20.25 -17.38
N GLN A 156 -2.19 20.13 -17.22
CA GLN A 156 -1.55 18.83 -16.94
C GLN A 156 -2.15 18.16 -15.69
N LYS A 157 -2.35 18.91 -14.60
CA LYS A 157 -3.00 18.40 -13.38
C LYS A 157 -4.42 17.90 -13.63
N LEU A 158 -5.20 18.63 -14.43
CA LEU A 158 -6.58 18.26 -14.78
C LEU A 158 -6.60 17.00 -15.65
N VAL A 159 -5.71 16.90 -16.64
CA VAL A 159 -5.56 15.72 -17.50
C VAL A 159 -5.22 14.49 -16.65
N LEU A 160 -4.23 14.59 -15.75
CA LEU A 160 -3.84 13.49 -14.86
C LEU A 160 -5.01 13.03 -13.97
N ALA A 161 -5.76 13.98 -13.39
CA ALA A 161 -6.91 13.65 -12.53
C ALA A 161 -8.08 13.05 -13.33
N ALA A 162 -8.35 13.56 -14.53
CA ALA A 162 -9.38 13.02 -15.42
C ALA A 162 -9.03 11.60 -15.89
N GLN A 163 -7.75 11.33 -16.19
CA GLN A 163 -7.27 9.99 -16.53
C GLN A 163 -7.56 8.99 -15.42
N VAL A 164 -7.27 9.31 -14.16
CA VAL A 164 -7.59 8.43 -13.03
C VAL A 164 -9.08 8.10 -12.97
N ALA A 165 -9.95 9.12 -13.12
CA ALA A 165 -11.40 8.92 -13.05
C ALA A 165 -11.87 7.99 -14.19
N VAL A 166 -11.45 8.25 -15.42
CA VAL A 166 -11.80 7.42 -16.58
C VAL A 166 -11.28 6.00 -16.41
N TYR A 167 -10.03 5.81 -15.96
CA TYR A 167 -9.49 4.47 -15.74
C TYR A 167 -10.23 3.73 -14.62
N LYS A 168 -10.61 4.41 -13.53
CA LYS A 168 -11.37 3.80 -12.45
C LYS A 168 -12.70 3.21 -12.94
N ASP A 169 -13.37 3.89 -13.87
CA ASP A 169 -14.65 3.46 -14.41
C ASP A 169 -14.49 2.45 -15.57
N ALA A 170 -13.42 2.55 -16.36
CA ALA A 170 -13.18 1.70 -17.53
C ALA A 170 -12.47 0.37 -17.24
N ILE A 171 -11.76 0.25 -16.10
CA ILE A 171 -10.99 -0.96 -15.78
C ILE A 171 -11.93 -2.11 -15.38
N PRO A 172 -11.80 -3.30 -16.01
CA PRO A 172 -12.57 -4.47 -15.62
C PRO A 172 -12.15 -5.04 -14.26
N GLY A 173 -13.04 -5.83 -13.65
CA GLY A 173 -12.79 -6.56 -12.40
C GLY A 173 -11.79 -7.73 -12.50
N TYR A 174 -11.12 -7.93 -13.64
CA TYR A 174 -10.18 -9.02 -13.87
C TYR A 174 -8.88 -8.52 -14.49
N ARG A 175 -7.81 -9.30 -14.32
CA ARG A 175 -6.48 -8.97 -14.87
C ARG A 175 -6.41 -9.35 -16.35
N ILE A 176 -6.03 -8.39 -17.20
CA ILE A 176 -5.91 -8.62 -18.64
C ILE A 176 -4.55 -9.27 -18.93
N ARG A 177 -4.56 -10.41 -19.62
CA ARG A 177 -3.32 -11.09 -20.04
C ARG A 177 -2.72 -10.37 -21.25
N ALA A 178 -1.40 -10.18 -21.24
CA ALA A 178 -0.70 -9.75 -22.45
C ALA A 178 -0.77 -10.87 -23.51
N TYR A 179 -1.35 -10.59 -24.67
CA TYR A 179 -1.36 -11.53 -25.79
C TYR A 179 0.06 -11.73 -26.32
N ARG A 180 0.43 -13.00 -26.58
CA ARG A 180 1.64 -13.32 -27.34
C ARG A 180 1.32 -13.21 -28.84
N ASP A 181 2.31 -12.87 -29.65
CA ASP A 181 2.13 -12.68 -31.11
C ASP A 181 1.55 -13.92 -31.81
N GLU A 182 1.73 -15.11 -31.24
CA GLU A 182 1.17 -16.39 -31.69
C GLU A 182 -0.37 -16.47 -31.57
N ASP A 183 -0.98 -15.79 -30.58
CA ASP A 183 -2.42 -15.80 -30.33
C ASP A 183 -3.19 -14.79 -31.21
N LEU A 184 -2.48 -13.81 -31.78
CA LEU A 184 -3.03 -12.83 -32.73
C LEU A 184 -3.32 -13.45 -34.10
N GLY A 185 -2.65 -14.56 -34.45
CA GLY A 185 -2.81 -15.25 -35.73
C GLY A 185 -4.08 -16.10 -35.84
N ASN A 186 -4.75 -16.39 -34.73
CA ASN A 186 -5.97 -17.20 -34.72
C ASN A 186 -7.17 -16.42 -35.25
N LYS A 187 -7.94 -17.00 -36.18
CA LYS A 187 -9.17 -16.39 -36.71
C LYS A 187 -10.23 -16.31 -35.62
N VAL A 188 -10.47 -15.11 -35.11
CA VAL A 188 -11.52 -14.85 -34.09
C VAL A 188 -12.71 -14.13 -34.73
N SER A 189 -13.88 -14.25 -34.12
CA SER A 189 -15.07 -13.50 -34.52
C SER A 189 -14.85 -11.99 -34.41
N LYS A 190 -15.63 -11.21 -35.16
CA LYS A 190 -15.50 -9.74 -35.21
C LYS A 190 -15.63 -9.10 -33.82
N GLU A 191 -16.60 -9.56 -33.02
CA GLU A 191 -16.84 -9.06 -31.67
C GLU A 191 -15.64 -9.32 -30.74
N VAL A 192 -15.11 -10.55 -30.73
CA VAL A 192 -13.95 -10.89 -29.89
C VAL A 192 -12.69 -10.17 -30.36
N ARG A 193 -12.58 -9.86 -31.66
CA ARG A 193 -11.46 -9.05 -32.16
C ARG A 193 -11.56 -7.61 -31.65
N GLN A 194 -12.76 -7.03 -31.60
CA GLN A 194 -12.98 -5.67 -31.09
C GLN A 194 -12.66 -5.58 -29.60
N THR A 195 -13.13 -6.52 -28.78
CA THR A 195 -12.83 -6.56 -27.34
C THR A 195 -11.32 -6.71 -27.10
N ARG A 196 -10.65 -7.61 -27.82
CA ARG A 196 -9.18 -7.79 -27.74
C ARG A 196 -8.43 -6.52 -28.08
N GLN A 197 -8.85 -5.82 -29.13
CA GLN A 197 -8.22 -4.56 -29.55
C GLN A 197 -8.41 -3.46 -28.51
N TYR A 198 -9.61 -3.38 -27.93
CA TYR A 198 -9.90 -2.46 -26.82
C TYR A 198 -9.05 -2.78 -25.58
N GLU A 199 -9.06 -4.03 -25.11
CA GLU A 199 -8.27 -4.47 -23.95
C GLU A 199 -6.77 -4.20 -24.14
N HIS A 200 -6.24 -4.50 -25.33
CA HIS A 200 -4.85 -4.21 -25.65
C HIS A 200 -4.55 -2.71 -25.63
N SER A 201 -5.44 -1.89 -26.20
CA SER A 201 -5.30 -0.44 -26.17
C SER A 201 -5.38 0.12 -24.75
N LEU A 202 -6.32 -0.36 -23.94
CA LEU A 202 -6.49 0.03 -22.54
C LEU A 202 -5.22 -0.27 -21.73
N VAL A 203 -4.70 -1.49 -21.80
CA VAL A 203 -3.49 -1.88 -21.05
C VAL A 203 -2.25 -1.11 -21.51
N THR A 204 -2.11 -0.88 -22.82
CA THR A 204 -0.95 -0.16 -23.37
C THR A 204 -0.96 1.32 -22.97
N ASN A 205 -2.12 1.97 -23.06
CA ASN A 205 -2.29 3.36 -22.66
C ASN A 205 -2.18 3.52 -21.14
N TYR A 206 -2.77 2.61 -20.37
CA TYR A 206 -2.66 2.59 -18.93
C TYR A 206 -1.20 2.37 -18.47
N GLY A 207 -0.48 1.43 -19.08
CA GLY A 207 0.94 1.23 -18.78
C GLY A 207 1.80 2.45 -19.12
N SER A 208 1.47 3.17 -20.20
CA SER A 208 2.15 4.44 -20.55
C SER A 208 1.82 5.54 -19.53
N TYR A 209 0.58 5.60 -19.07
CA TYR A 209 0.14 6.52 -18.02
C TYR A 209 0.83 6.26 -16.68
N VAL A 210 0.91 5.00 -16.23
CA VAL A 210 1.61 4.65 -14.97
C VAL A 210 3.10 4.98 -15.05
N LYS A 211 3.75 4.75 -16.20
CA LYS A 211 5.14 5.18 -16.42
C LYS A 211 5.31 6.69 -16.41
N HIS A 212 4.33 7.43 -16.94
CA HIS A 212 4.31 8.89 -16.88
C HIS A 212 4.12 9.40 -15.45
N LEU A 213 3.21 8.80 -14.67
CA LEU A 213 3.10 9.07 -13.23
C LEU A 213 4.42 8.77 -12.50
N ALA A 214 5.08 7.67 -12.82
CA ALA A 214 6.36 7.30 -12.22
C ALA A 214 7.49 8.26 -12.57
N SER A 215 7.49 8.87 -13.76
CA SER A 215 8.49 9.87 -14.14
C SER A 215 8.26 11.22 -13.45
N LEU A 216 7.00 11.62 -13.30
CA LEU A 216 6.60 12.83 -12.57
C LEU A 216 6.77 12.70 -11.05
N ALA A 217 6.60 11.49 -10.51
CA ALA A 217 6.71 11.24 -9.08
C ALA A 217 8.16 11.26 -8.57
N LYS A 218 9.17 11.20 -9.46
CA LYS A 218 10.58 11.29 -9.07
C LYS A 218 10.88 12.65 -8.43
N PRO A 219 11.63 12.70 -7.33
CA PRO A 219 11.99 13.96 -6.70
C PRO A 219 12.83 14.81 -7.68
N LYS A 220 12.32 15.99 -8.01
CA LYS A 220 13.04 17.06 -8.72
C LYS A 220 13.18 18.27 -7.78
N ALA A 221 14.27 19.02 -7.87
CA ALA A 221 14.51 20.17 -7.01
C ALA A 221 13.80 21.44 -7.50
N ASP A 222 13.56 22.37 -6.58
CA ASP A 222 13.28 23.82 -6.73
C ASP A 222 12.04 24.28 -7.54
N ASP A 223 11.62 23.53 -8.56
CA ASP A 223 10.41 23.77 -9.35
C ASP A 223 9.13 23.67 -8.49
N ALA A 224 8.60 24.79 -7.98
CA ALA A 224 7.31 24.82 -7.27
C ALA A 224 6.16 24.18 -8.10
N ASP A 225 6.19 24.40 -9.41
CA ASP A 225 5.26 23.78 -10.35
C ASP A 225 5.48 22.27 -10.48
N ALA A 226 6.72 21.77 -10.49
CA ALA A 226 6.99 20.33 -10.55
C ALA A 226 6.63 19.63 -9.24
N ILE A 227 6.87 20.25 -8.08
CA ILE A 227 6.44 19.72 -6.77
C ILE A 227 4.91 19.58 -6.77
N SER A 228 4.20 20.58 -7.28
CA SER A 228 2.75 20.54 -7.35
C SER A 228 2.22 19.47 -8.33
N LEU A 229 2.95 19.17 -9.40
CA LEU A 229 2.66 18.04 -10.31
C LEU A 229 2.96 16.70 -9.64
N GLN A 230 4.07 16.61 -8.89
CA GLN A 230 4.46 15.43 -8.13
C GLN A 230 3.37 15.06 -7.12
N THR A 231 2.88 16.02 -6.33
CA THR A 231 1.78 15.82 -5.38
C THR A 231 0.52 15.27 -6.04
N VAL A 232 0.15 15.80 -7.22
CA VAL A 232 -1.01 15.32 -7.97
C VAL A 232 -0.76 13.90 -8.51
N ALA A 233 0.44 13.62 -9.04
CA ALA A 233 0.80 12.31 -9.56
C ALA A 233 0.78 11.23 -8.46
N VAL A 234 1.33 11.54 -7.27
CA VAL A 234 1.28 10.64 -6.10
C VAL A 234 -0.15 10.43 -5.65
N SER A 235 -0.96 11.49 -5.56
CA SER A 235 -2.38 11.37 -5.21
C SER A 235 -3.18 10.52 -6.21
N CYS A 236 -2.84 10.61 -7.50
CA CYS A 236 -3.42 9.79 -8.56
C CYS A 236 -3.07 8.31 -8.39
N ALA A 237 -1.80 8.01 -8.13
CA ALA A 237 -1.33 6.64 -7.87
C ALA A 237 -1.99 6.03 -6.61
N CYS A 238 -2.09 6.82 -5.53
CA CYS A 238 -2.80 6.47 -4.30
C CYS A 238 -4.27 6.10 -4.55
N SER A 239 -4.98 6.93 -5.33
CA SER A 239 -6.40 6.72 -5.67
C SER A 239 -6.61 5.45 -6.50
N LEU A 240 -5.73 5.20 -7.47
CA LEU A 240 -5.79 3.99 -8.31
C LEU A 240 -5.55 2.71 -7.51
N LEU A 241 -4.58 2.72 -6.59
CA LEU A 241 -4.29 1.56 -5.74
C LEU A 241 -5.44 1.21 -4.79
N LEU A 242 -6.15 2.21 -4.26
CA LEU A 242 -7.32 1.98 -3.41
C LEU A 242 -8.55 1.51 -4.20
N ALA A 243 -8.73 2.00 -5.42
CA ALA A 243 -9.89 1.66 -6.24
C ALA A 243 -9.75 0.30 -6.96
N VAL A 244 -8.56 0.01 -7.49
CA VAL A 244 -8.33 -1.13 -8.38
C VAL A 244 -6.97 -1.80 -8.10
N PRO A 245 -6.81 -2.46 -6.94
CA PRO A 245 -5.55 -3.12 -6.54
C PRO A 245 -5.21 -4.37 -7.37
N HIS A 246 -6.20 -5.01 -7.98
CA HIS A 246 -6.06 -6.29 -8.71
C HIS A 246 -5.54 -6.14 -10.15
N PHE A 247 -5.56 -4.93 -10.70
CA PHE A 247 -5.28 -4.71 -12.12
C PHE A 247 -3.77 -4.72 -12.46
N ASN A 248 -3.46 -4.80 -13.76
CA ASN A 248 -2.10 -4.81 -14.30
C ASN A 248 -1.27 -3.58 -13.82
N TYR A 249 0.07 -3.69 -13.85
CA TYR A 249 1.01 -2.62 -13.44
C TYR A 249 0.94 -2.15 -11.97
N ARG A 250 0.25 -2.88 -11.08
CA ARG A 250 0.27 -2.59 -9.63
C ARG A 250 1.69 -2.55 -9.01
N THR A 251 2.66 -3.30 -9.53
CA THR A 251 4.07 -3.25 -9.07
C THR A 251 4.73 -1.90 -9.33
N GLU A 252 4.44 -1.28 -10.47
CA GLU A 252 4.94 0.05 -10.81
C GLU A 252 4.28 1.12 -9.92
N LEU A 253 2.96 1.02 -9.69
CA LEU A 253 2.24 1.91 -8.76
C LEU A 253 2.77 1.81 -7.33
N LEU A 254 2.98 0.58 -6.83
CA LEU A 254 3.60 0.34 -5.52
C LEU A 254 5.03 0.88 -5.47
N GLY A 255 5.77 0.79 -6.58
CA GLY A 255 7.10 1.39 -6.72
C GLY A 255 7.10 2.91 -6.55
N ILE A 256 6.08 3.59 -7.08
CA ILE A 256 5.90 5.05 -6.91
C ILE A 256 5.72 5.40 -5.44
N LEU A 257 4.78 4.73 -4.75
CA LEU A 257 4.54 4.97 -3.32
C LEU A 257 5.77 4.66 -2.50
N ALA A 258 6.43 3.53 -2.76
CA ALA A 258 7.57 3.10 -1.98
C ALA A 258 8.76 4.07 -2.09
N GLN A 259 8.96 4.75 -3.22
CA GLN A 259 9.96 5.82 -3.34
C GLN A 259 9.63 7.01 -2.44
N GLN A 260 8.35 7.39 -2.33
CA GLN A 260 7.89 8.48 -1.47
C GLN A 260 7.98 8.12 0.02
N LEU A 261 7.70 6.86 0.38
CA LEU A 261 7.85 6.36 1.76
C LEU A 261 9.28 6.41 2.28
N LEU A 262 10.28 6.54 1.39
CA LEU A 262 11.67 6.70 1.79
C LEU A 262 12.10 8.16 2.00
N SER A 263 11.19 9.12 1.83
CA SER A 263 11.50 10.52 2.12
C SER A 263 11.75 10.67 3.62
N ARG A 264 12.76 11.47 3.98
CA ARG A 264 13.10 11.77 5.38
C ARG A 264 12.10 12.72 6.01
N GLU A 265 11.49 13.60 5.22
CA GLU A 265 10.60 14.65 5.72
C GLU A 265 9.12 14.23 5.66
N PRO A 266 8.31 14.58 6.67
CA PRO A 266 6.85 14.38 6.67
C PRO A 266 6.18 15.38 5.74
N THR A 267 6.39 15.18 4.45
CA THR A 267 5.61 15.83 3.41
C THR A 267 4.14 15.36 3.51
N PRO A 268 3.14 16.21 3.21
CA PRO A 268 1.74 15.77 3.14
C PRO A 268 1.53 14.54 2.25
N ASP A 269 2.34 14.38 1.20
CA ASP A 269 2.30 13.24 0.30
C ASP A 269 2.76 11.95 0.98
N PHE A 270 3.74 12.03 1.89
CA PHE A 270 4.17 10.88 2.69
C PHE A 270 3.04 10.36 3.59
N VAL A 271 2.31 11.26 4.26
CA VAL A 271 1.18 10.87 5.13
C VAL A 271 0.09 10.18 4.33
N LYS A 272 -0.26 10.73 3.15
CA LYS A 272 -1.22 10.10 2.23
C LYS A 272 -0.76 8.72 1.77
N CYS A 273 0.53 8.57 1.41
CA CYS A 273 1.08 7.27 1.03
C CYS A 273 0.94 6.25 2.17
N ILE A 274 1.24 6.63 3.41
CA ILE A 274 1.05 5.76 4.57
C ILE A 274 -0.41 5.35 4.74
N GLU A 275 -1.33 6.31 4.72
CA GLU A 275 -2.77 6.03 4.84
C GLU A 275 -3.25 5.09 3.73
N THR A 276 -2.74 5.26 2.51
CA THR A 276 -3.10 4.38 1.39
C THR A 276 -2.54 2.97 1.52
N VAL A 277 -1.32 2.80 2.04
CA VAL A 277 -0.77 1.46 2.30
C VAL A 277 -1.52 0.77 3.44
N LYS A 278 -1.89 1.51 4.50
CA LYS A 278 -2.74 0.98 5.58
C LYS A 278 -4.10 0.55 5.05
N GLY A 279 -4.78 1.43 4.29
CA GLY A 279 -6.06 1.11 3.66
C GLY A 279 -5.97 -0.06 2.69
N LEU A 280 -4.87 -0.18 1.95
CA LEU A 280 -4.61 -1.30 1.05
C LEU A 280 -4.53 -2.63 1.82
N PHE A 281 -3.73 -2.68 2.90
CA PHE A 281 -3.61 -3.88 3.74
C PHE A 281 -4.90 -4.24 4.47
N ASP A 282 -5.70 -3.24 4.87
CA ASP A 282 -7.02 -3.47 5.48
C ASP A 282 -8.05 -4.00 4.46
N SER A 283 -7.98 -3.55 3.21
CA SER A 283 -8.91 -3.95 2.13
C SER A 283 -8.56 -5.29 1.46
N ASP A 284 -7.32 -5.76 1.56
CA ASP A 284 -6.83 -6.92 0.81
C ASP A 284 -7.24 -8.25 1.47
N ASP A 285 -8.17 -8.95 0.84
CA ASP A 285 -8.63 -10.27 1.28
C ASP A 285 -7.79 -11.42 0.68
N ASP A 286 -7.24 -11.28 -0.52
CA ASP A 286 -6.50 -12.36 -1.18
C ASP A 286 -5.03 -12.41 -0.71
N GLY A 287 -4.48 -11.30 -0.21
CA GLY A 287 -3.11 -11.19 0.26
C GLY A 287 -2.06 -11.06 -0.85
N ALA A 288 -2.47 -11.20 -2.12
CA ALA A 288 -1.57 -11.08 -3.26
C ALA A 288 -1.03 -9.65 -3.40
N THR A 289 -1.85 -8.65 -3.15
CA THR A 289 -1.43 -7.24 -3.25
C THR A 289 -0.52 -6.87 -2.09
N SER A 290 -0.85 -7.36 -0.89
CA SER A 290 -0.05 -7.19 0.32
C SER A 290 1.34 -7.80 0.17
N LEU A 291 1.47 -9.00 -0.42
CA LEU A 291 2.77 -9.65 -0.63
C LEU A 291 3.69 -8.82 -1.53
N GLU A 292 3.21 -8.33 -2.68
CA GLU A 292 4.04 -7.52 -3.59
C GLU A 292 4.41 -6.17 -2.95
N ALA A 293 3.48 -5.54 -2.21
CA ALA A 293 3.75 -4.31 -1.47
C ALA A 293 4.83 -4.52 -0.40
N VAL A 294 4.71 -5.55 0.45
CA VAL A 294 5.69 -5.89 1.48
C VAL A 294 7.05 -6.18 0.84
N ASN A 295 7.10 -6.92 -0.26
CA ASN A 295 8.36 -7.23 -0.95
C ASN A 295 9.05 -5.99 -1.51
N ILE A 296 8.30 -5.07 -2.12
CA ILE A 296 8.84 -3.82 -2.68
C ILE A 296 9.36 -2.92 -1.55
N ILE A 297 8.54 -2.68 -0.52
CA ILE A 297 8.94 -1.87 0.66
C ILE A 297 10.18 -2.48 1.31
N SER A 298 10.20 -3.79 1.54
CA SER A 298 11.32 -4.52 2.14
C SER A 298 12.62 -4.39 1.34
N LYS A 299 12.57 -4.50 0.02
CA LYS A 299 13.76 -4.35 -0.86
C LYS A 299 14.31 -2.94 -0.78
N ILE A 300 13.41 -1.97 -0.78
CA ILE A 300 13.75 -0.56 -0.81
C ILE A 300 14.32 -0.09 0.54
N MET A 301 13.79 -0.58 1.67
CA MET A 301 14.34 -0.32 3.00
C MET A 301 15.78 -0.84 3.13
N ARG A 302 16.06 -2.05 2.62
CA ARG A 302 17.42 -2.62 2.58
C ARG A 302 18.35 -1.78 1.71
N ALA A 303 17.88 -1.26 0.58
CA ALA A 303 18.68 -0.42 -0.31
C ALA A 303 19.09 0.93 0.30
N LYS A 304 18.40 1.39 1.36
CA LYS A 304 18.72 2.62 2.11
C LYS A 304 19.33 2.36 3.50
N ASP A 305 19.83 1.15 3.76
CA ASP A 305 20.40 0.76 5.06
C ASP A 305 19.49 1.10 6.24
N PHE A 306 18.17 0.90 6.08
CA PHE A 306 17.15 1.12 7.11
C PHE A 306 17.08 2.55 7.69
N ARG A 307 17.58 3.56 6.95
CA ARG A 307 17.40 4.99 7.28
C ARG A 307 15.99 5.47 6.92
N VAL A 308 14.98 4.89 7.56
CA VAL A 308 13.55 5.10 7.30
C VAL A 308 12.85 5.48 8.61
N ARG A 309 11.68 6.11 8.53
CA ARG A 309 10.86 6.44 9.70
C ARG A 309 10.09 5.24 10.23
N ALA A 310 9.81 5.25 11.53
CA ALA A 310 9.03 4.22 12.22
C ALA A 310 7.66 3.97 11.57
N GLU A 311 6.99 5.05 11.13
CA GLU A 311 5.64 4.96 10.55
C GLU A 311 5.54 4.05 9.31
N VAL A 312 6.62 3.88 8.57
CA VAL A 312 6.68 2.97 7.41
C VAL A 312 6.68 1.51 7.85
N VAL A 313 7.37 1.21 8.95
CA VAL A 313 7.40 -0.13 9.56
C VAL A 313 6.04 -0.45 10.17
N ASP A 314 5.37 0.54 10.76
CA ASP A 314 4.02 0.37 11.34
C ASP A 314 2.97 -0.01 10.31
N CYS A 315 3.16 0.34 9.03
CA CYS A 315 2.28 -0.14 7.98
C CYS A 315 2.16 -1.67 8.02
N PHE A 316 3.23 -2.39 8.37
CA PHE A 316 3.18 -3.84 8.49
C PHE A 316 2.26 -4.33 9.61
N LEU A 317 1.96 -3.52 10.64
CA LEU A 317 1.00 -3.88 11.70
C LEU A 317 -0.44 -3.96 11.18
N HIS A 318 -0.76 -3.31 10.06
CA HIS A 318 -2.08 -3.33 9.43
C HIS A 318 -2.28 -4.54 8.50
N LEU A 319 -1.29 -5.43 8.38
CA LEU A 319 -1.47 -6.65 7.60
C LEU A 319 -2.55 -7.54 8.24
N ARG A 320 -3.61 -7.80 7.47
CA ARG A 320 -4.70 -8.72 7.85
C ARG A 320 -4.25 -10.17 7.69
N LEU A 321 -3.91 -10.79 8.81
CA LEU A 321 -3.47 -12.18 8.85
C LEU A 321 -4.64 -13.13 9.15
N LEU A 322 -4.47 -14.41 8.79
CA LEU A 322 -5.47 -15.49 8.92
C LEU A 322 -6.17 -15.52 10.29
N THR A 323 -5.52 -15.12 11.38
CA THR A 323 -6.11 -15.16 12.73
C THR A 323 -7.22 -14.12 12.92
N GLU A 324 -7.19 -12.99 12.20
CA GLU A 324 -8.25 -11.96 12.23
C GLU A 324 -9.41 -12.31 11.29
N LEU A 325 -9.14 -13.12 10.25
CA LEU A 325 -10.16 -13.72 9.40
C LEU A 325 -10.35 -15.19 9.78
N ALA A 326 -10.80 -15.43 11.00
CA ALA A 326 -11.38 -16.73 11.31
C ALA A 326 -12.34 -17.07 10.16
N PRO A 327 -12.21 -18.26 9.52
CA PRO A 327 -13.17 -18.65 8.52
C PRO A 327 -14.54 -18.52 9.19
N VAL A 328 -15.47 -17.83 8.55
CA VAL A 328 -16.88 -17.79 8.96
C VAL A 328 -17.47 -19.18 8.73
N GLN A 329 -16.93 -20.18 9.41
CA GLN A 329 -17.27 -21.59 9.34
C GLN A 329 -17.69 -22.12 10.72
N SER A 330 -17.66 -21.32 11.79
CA SER A 330 -18.14 -21.74 13.13
C SER A 330 -19.28 -20.90 13.70
N ARG A 331 -20.20 -20.41 12.85
CA ARG A 331 -21.54 -19.95 13.29
C ARG A 331 -22.71 -20.51 12.48
N THR A 332 -22.51 -21.54 11.67
CA THR A 332 -23.58 -22.19 10.91
C THR A 332 -23.43 -23.71 10.85
N GLU A 333 -23.24 -24.37 12.00
CA GLU A 333 -23.65 -25.77 12.18
C GLU A 333 -25.02 -25.87 12.89
N GLY A 334 -25.93 -24.96 12.54
CA GLY A 334 -27.29 -24.90 13.08
C GLY A 334 -28.33 -24.39 12.09
N SER A 335 -28.00 -24.29 10.80
CA SER A 335 -29.00 -24.01 9.78
C SER A 335 -28.76 -24.89 8.57
N GLY A 336 -29.56 -25.96 8.45
CA GLY A 336 -30.00 -26.41 7.14
C GLY A 336 -30.52 -25.23 6.31
N PRO A 337 -30.76 -25.41 5.00
CA PRO A 337 -31.13 -24.32 4.09
C PRO A 337 -32.22 -23.47 4.74
N ARG A 338 -31.89 -22.24 5.16
CA ARG A 338 -32.84 -21.40 5.88
C ARG A 338 -34.07 -21.23 4.99
N PRO A 339 -35.28 -21.58 5.46
CA PRO A 339 -36.49 -21.19 4.76
C PRO A 339 -36.51 -19.66 4.72
N MET A 340 -36.88 -19.11 3.57
CA MET A 340 -37.05 -17.65 3.34
C MET A 340 -37.61 -16.97 4.59
N GLU A 341 -36.93 -15.93 5.06
CA GLU A 341 -37.42 -15.06 6.12
C GLU A 341 -38.80 -14.51 5.75
N THR A 342 -39.82 -14.97 6.46
CA THR A 342 -41.17 -14.42 6.41
C THR A 342 -41.21 -13.14 7.24
N VAL A 343 -40.80 -12.03 6.63
CA VAL A 343 -41.13 -10.71 7.15
C VAL A 343 -42.60 -10.43 6.79
N HIS A 344 -43.47 -10.40 7.81
CA HIS A 344 -44.85 -9.91 7.77
C HIS A 344 -45.84 -10.62 6.83
N GLY A 345 -46.20 -11.89 7.09
CA GLY A 345 -47.55 -12.48 6.84
C GLY A 345 -48.20 -12.36 5.44
N LYS A 346 -47.52 -11.77 4.46
CA LYS A 346 -47.96 -11.52 3.10
C LYS A 346 -46.82 -12.00 2.23
N LYS A 347 -47.07 -13.10 1.52
CA LYS A 347 -46.17 -13.63 0.49
C LYS A 347 -45.71 -12.47 -0.38
N VAL A 348 -44.42 -12.15 -0.35
CA VAL A 348 -43.79 -11.25 -1.31
C VAL A 348 -44.26 -11.74 -2.69
N LYS A 349 -44.97 -10.88 -3.43
CA LYS A 349 -45.45 -11.18 -4.77
C LYS A 349 -44.28 -11.80 -5.53
N LYS A 350 -44.42 -13.07 -5.95
CA LYS A 350 -43.52 -13.70 -6.91
C LYS A 350 -43.29 -12.67 -8.01
N GLN A 351 -42.07 -12.16 -8.12
CA GLN A 351 -41.71 -11.30 -9.24
C GLN A 351 -42.13 -12.02 -10.52
N LYS A 352 -42.73 -11.29 -11.47
CA LYS A 352 -43.24 -11.83 -12.73
C LYS A 352 -42.15 -12.73 -13.34
N TRP A 353 -42.39 -14.04 -13.35
CA TRP A 353 -41.50 -14.98 -14.00
C TRP A 353 -41.59 -14.71 -15.49
N GLU A 354 -40.55 -14.11 -16.07
CA GLU A 354 -40.45 -13.98 -17.53
C GLU A 354 -40.54 -15.37 -18.15
N HIS A 355 -41.45 -15.55 -19.12
CA HIS A 355 -41.66 -16.83 -19.78
C HIS A 355 -40.42 -17.22 -20.61
N ARG A 356 -39.45 -17.86 -19.97
CA ARG A 356 -38.27 -18.43 -20.62
C ARG A 356 -38.60 -19.74 -21.33
N SER A 357 -37.97 -19.95 -22.48
CA SER A 357 -38.10 -21.18 -23.27
C SER A 357 -37.59 -22.41 -22.49
N LYS A 358 -38.09 -23.62 -22.85
CA LYS A 358 -37.62 -24.88 -22.22
C LYS A 358 -36.10 -25.07 -22.37
N LYS A 359 -35.51 -24.62 -23.49
CA LYS A 359 -34.06 -24.66 -23.73
C LYS A 359 -33.28 -23.70 -22.82
N GLU A 360 -33.74 -22.46 -22.69
CA GLU A 360 -33.14 -21.45 -21.80
C GLU A 360 -33.20 -21.87 -20.32
N LYS A 361 -34.27 -22.54 -19.90
CA LYS A 361 -34.38 -23.09 -18.55
C LYS A 361 -33.35 -24.20 -18.28
N LYS A 362 -33.08 -25.05 -19.28
CA LYS A 362 -32.05 -26.09 -19.17
C LYS A 362 -30.66 -25.46 -19.08
N ILE A 363 -30.34 -24.52 -19.97
CA ILE A 363 -29.07 -23.78 -19.98
C ILE A 363 -28.88 -23.00 -18.67
N ALA A 364 -29.91 -22.33 -18.16
CA ALA A 364 -29.82 -21.61 -16.89
C ALA A 364 -29.61 -22.56 -15.70
N LYS A 365 -30.16 -23.77 -15.73
CA LYS A 365 -29.93 -24.79 -14.69
C LYS A 365 -28.50 -25.32 -14.75
N GLU A 366 -27.99 -25.59 -15.96
CA GLU A 366 -26.60 -26.00 -16.18
C GLU A 366 -25.62 -24.89 -15.77
N ARG A 367 -25.88 -23.63 -16.16
CA ARG A 367 -25.08 -22.47 -15.72
C ARG A 367 -25.05 -22.32 -14.20
N LYS A 368 -26.17 -22.54 -13.51
CA LYS A 368 -26.23 -22.50 -12.04
C LYS A 368 -25.47 -23.66 -11.38
N ALA A 369 -25.49 -24.84 -11.99
CA ALA A 369 -24.70 -25.98 -11.50
C ALA A 369 -23.21 -25.67 -11.65
N VAL A 370 -22.80 -25.19 -12.83
CA VAL A 370 -21.41 -24.76 -13.09
C VAL A 370 -21.02 -23.62 -12.14
N GLU A 371 -21.86 -22.61 -11.93
CA GLU A 371 -21.57 -21.50 -11.00
C GLU A 371 -21.39 -21.98 -9.55
N LYS A 372 -22.15 -23.00 -9.12
CA LYS A 372 -22.00 -23.62 -7.80
C LYS A 372 -20.68 -24.39 -7.70
N ASP A 373 -20.36 -25.19 -8.72
CA ASP A 373 -19.13 -25.98 -8.77
C ASP A 373 -17.89 -25.07 -8.83
N MET A 374 -17.95 -23.99 -9.64
CA MET A 374 -16.92 -22.95 -9.69
C MET A 374 -16.74 -22.28 -8.32
N ARG A 375 -17.84 -21.92 -7.64
CA ARG A 375 -17.76 -21.29 -6.32
C ARG A 375 -17.17 -22.20 -5.23
N GLU A 376 -17.45 -23.49 -5.28
CA GLU A 376 -16.87 -24.48 -4.36
C GLU A 376 -15.37 -24.67 -4.62
N ALA A 377 -14.97 -24.75 -5.89
CA ALA A 377 -13.57 -24.82 -6.29
C ALA A 377 -12.81 -23.55 -5.89
N ASP A 378 -13.33 -22.37 -6.25
CA ASP A 378 -12.72 -21.07 -5.93
C ASP A 378 -12.53 -20.87 -4.42
N ALA A 379 -13.49 -21.32 -3.61
CA ALA A 379 -13.39 -21.22 -2.15
C ALA A 379 -12.25 -22.07 -1.57
N SER A 380 -12.05 -23.29 -2.09
CA SER A 380 -10.96 -24.18 -1.64
C SER A 380 -9.58 -23.67 -2.06
N VAL A 381 -9.44 -23.24 -3.32
CA VAL A 381 -8.17 -22.77 -3.87
C VAL A 381 -7.74 -21.46 -3.21
N ASN A 382 -8.68 -20.53 -3.00
CA ASN A 382 -8.36 -19.25 -2.37
C ASN A 382 -7.83 -19.44 -0.93
N PHE A 383 -8.35 -20.40 -0.15
CA PHE A 383 -7.82 -20.63 1.20
C PHE A 383 -6.36 -21.10 1.20
N GLU A 384 -6.01 -22.08 0.37
CA GLU A 384 -4.63 -22.59 0.30
C GLU A 384 -3.65 -21.57 -0.30
N GLU A 385 -4.06 -20.86 -1.35
CA GLU A 385 -3.24 -19.82 -1.98
C GLU A 385 -3.04 -18.64 -1.02
N ARG A 386 -4.08 -18.21 -0.32
CA ARG A 386 -4.01 -17.17 0.70
C ARG A 386 -3.06 -17.56 1.81
N GLU A 387 -3.15 -18.79 2.34
CA GLU A 387 -2.24 -19.26 3.39
C GLU A 387 -0.79 -19.22 2.93
N LYS A 388 -0.51 -19.69 1.70
CA LYS A 388 0.83 -19.63 1.10
C LYS A 388 1.32 -18.19 0.97
N MET A 389 0.53 -17.30 0.37
CA MET A 389 0.87 -15.90 0.14
C MET A 389 1.10 -15.13 1.45
N GLN A 390 0.26 -15.35 2.46
CA GLN A 390 0.41 -14.75 3.78
C GLN A 390 1.65 -15.29 4.50
N SER A 391 1.95 -16.59 4.39
CA SER A 391 3.17 -17.17 4.97
C SER A 391 4.44 -16.57 4.34
N GLU A 392 4.43 -16.31 3.04
CA GLU A 392 5.54 -15.65 2.34
C GLU A 392 5.66 -14.18 2.72
N ALA A 393 4.52 -13.47 2.88
CA ALA A 393 4.50 -12.09 3.32
C ALA A 393 5.08 -11.97 4.74
N LEU A 394 4.69 -12.87 5.65
CA LEU A 394 5.22 -12.93 7.02
C LEU A 394 6.71 -13.25 7.04
N LYS A 395 7.18 -14.19 6.23
CA LYS A 395 8.62 -14.45 6.07
C LYS A 395 9.37 -13.19 5.64
N ALA A 396 8.81 -12.42 4.69
CA ALA A 396 9.42 -11.16 4.26
C ALA A 396 9.43 -10.10 5.39
N VAL A 397 8.33 -9.94 6.12
CA VAL A 397 8.21 -9.03 7.28
C VAL A 397 9.21 -9.41 8.38
N PHE A 398 9.23 -10.66 8.84
CA PHE A 398 10.17 -11.10 9.86
C PHE A 398 11.62 -10.95 9.40
N ALA A 399 11.91 -11.25 8.13
CA ALA A 399 13.25 -11.05 7.59
C ALA A 399 13.64 -9.56 7.53
N THR A 400 12.68 -8.62 7.43
CA THR A 400 12.97 -7.19 7.62
C THR A 400 13.17 -6.83 9.08
N TYR A 401 12.33 -7.32 9.99
CA TYR A 401 12.47 -7.09 11.44
C TYR A 401 13.82 -7.59 11.97
N PHE A 402 14.24 -8.80 11.63
CA PHE A 402 15.54 -9.33 12.07
C PHE A 402 16.73 -8.55 11.50
N ARG A 403 16.62 -8.03 10.26
CA ARG A 403 17.67 -7.17 9.71
C ARG A 403 17.71 -5.79 10.36
N ILE A 404 16.57 -5.25 10.80
CA ILE A 404 16.54 -4.01 11.59
C ILE A 404 17.11 -4.25 13.00
N LEU A 405 16.75 -5.36 13.67
CA LEU A 405 17.31 -5.74 14.97
C LEU A 405 18.83 -5.92 14.87
N LYS A 406 19.32 -6.57 13.82
CA LYS A 406 20.75 -6.76 13.59
C LYS A 406 21.47 -5.46 13.21
N ALA A 407 20.82 -4.58 12.44
CA ALA A 407 21.35 -3.26 12.09
C ALA A 407 21.28 -2.26 13.26
N ARG A 408 20.52 -2.57 14.32
CA ARG A 408 20.43 -1.79 15.56
C ARG A 408 20.02 -0.33 15.33
N THR A 409 19.02 -0.11 14.47
CA THR A 409 18.49 1.23 14.22
C THR A 409 17.53 1.64 15.35
N SER A 410 17.99 2.48 16.29
CA SER A 410 17.23 2.90 17.48
C SER A 410 15.84 3.46 17.15
N GLN A 411 15.74 4.33 16.14
CA GLN A 411 14.48 4.96 15.73
C GLN A 411 13.39 3.98 15.28
N LEU A 412 13.77 2.78 14.82
CA LEU A 412 12.85 1.76 14.31
C LEU A 412 12.58 0.65 15.35
N MET A 413 13.35 0.62 16.43
CA MET A 413 13.33 -0.47 17.40
C MET A 413 11.94 -0.66 18.02
N GLY A 414 11.30 0.42 18.45
CA GLY A 414 9.96 0.36 19.05
C GLY A 414 8.91 -0.25 18.12
N ALA A 415 8.88 0.17 16.85
CA ALA A 415 7.95 -0.33 15.85
C ALA A 415 8.19 -1.83 15.54
N VAL A 416 9.45 -2.24 15.44
CA VAL A 416 9.82 -3.65 15.20
C VAL A 416 9.43 -4.54 16.37
N LEU A 417 9.71 -4.11 17.60
CA LEU A 417 9.36 -4.84 18.81
C LEU A 417 7.84 -4.98 18.97
N GLU A 418 7.07 -3.93 18.67
CA GLU A 418 5.60 -4.02 18.63
C GLU A 418 5.12 -5.01 17.57
N GLY A 419 5.71 -4.99 16.37
CA GLY A 419 5.42 -5.94 15.30
C GLY A 419 5.72 -7.39 15.68
N LEU A 420 6.85 -7.65 16.34
CA LEU A 420 7.19 -8.98 16.85
C LEU A 420 6.21 -9.45 17.93
N ALA A 421 5.77 -8.57 18.83
CA ALA A 421 4.79 -8.92 19.85
C ALA A 421 3.39 -9.20 19.26
N LYS A 422 2.98 -8.48 18.21
CA LYS A 422 1.70 -8.70 17.52
C LYS A 422 1.67 -10.02 16.76
N TYR A 423 2.79 -10.40 16.13
CA TYR A 423 2.88 -11.59 15.28
C TYR A 423 3.59 -12.76 15.94
N ALA A 424 3.82 -12.70 17.25
CA ALA A 424 4.55 -13.69 18.03
C ALA A 424 4.00 -15.12 17.85
N HIS A 425 2.67 -15.29 17.78
CA HIS A 425 2.02 -16.60 17.61
C HIS A 425 2.24 -17.25 16.23
N LEU A 426 2.75 -16.50 15.24
CA LEU A 426 2.98 -16.96 13.87
C LEU A 426 4.46 -17.19 13.57
N ILE A 427 5.35 -16.98 14.55
CA ILE A 427 6.78 -17.18 14.41
C ILE A 427 7.12 -18.67 14.57
N ASN A 428 8.05 -19.17 13.75
CA ASN A 428 8.59 -20.52 13.90
C ASN A 428 9.35 -20.65 15.23
N GLN A 429 9.10 -21.73 15.97
CA GLN A 429 9.69 -21.97 17.30
C GLN A 429 11.22 -21.93 17.33
N ASP A 430 11.86 -22.41 16.26
CA ASP A 430 13.32 -22.46 16.14
C ASP A 430 13.98 -21.07 16.13
N MET A 431 13.25 -20.03 15.70
CA MET A 431 13.76 -18.65 15.65
C MET A 431 13.75 -17.96 17.01
N PHE A 432 13.02 -18.48 18.02
CA PHE A 432 12.86 -17.78 19.30
C PHE A 432 14.15 -17.69 20.10
N GLY A 433 15.05 -18.68 19.98
CA GLY A 433 16.37 -18.63 20.60
C GLY A 433 17.16 -17.40 20.16
N ASP A 434 17.31 -17.25 18.83
CA ASP A 434 17.99 -16.11 18.20
C ASP A 434 17.33 -14.77 18.56
N ILE A 435 16.00 -14.73 18.62
CA ILE A 435 15.25 -13.51 19.00
C ILE A 435 15.55 -13.14 20.45
N LEU A 436 15.46 -14.10 21.37
CA LEU A 436 15.70 -13.83 22.79
C LEU A 436 17.15 -13.42 23.04
N GLU A 437 18.11 -13.98 22.33
CA GLU A 437 19.50 -13.55 22.41
C GLU A 437 19.68 -12.12 21.89
N ALA A 438 19.08 -11.77 20.75
CA ALA A 438 19.09 -10.40 20.24
C ALA A 438 18.42 -9.41 21.21
N LEU A 439 17.33 -9.81 21.89
CA LEU A 439 16.68 -8.99 22.92
C LEU A 439 17.54 -8.84 24.17
N LYS A 440 18.28 -9.88 24.58
CA LYS A 440 19.25 -9.79 25.69
C LYS A 440 20.37 -8.81 25.35
N ASP A 441 20.88 -8.83 24.13
CA ASP A 441 21.92 -7.91 23.69
C ASP A 441 21.44 -6.45 23.67
N ILE A 442 20.20 -6.19 23.23
CA ILE A 442 19.59 -4.85 23.28
C ILE A 442 19.48 -4.35 24.72
N VAL A 443 19.06 -5.22 25.64
CA VAL A 443 18.94 -4.87 27.06
C VAL A 443 20.32 -4.55 27.66
N LYS A 444 21.34 -5.37 27.41
CA LYS A 444 22.72 -5.12 27.89
C LYS A 444 23.28 -3.80 27.39
N GLN A 445 23.10 -3.50 26.09
CA GLN A 445 23.58 -2.24 25.54
C GLN A 445 22.86 -1.04 26.17
N ALA A 446 21.54 -1.14 26.38
CA ALA A 446 20.79 -0.07 27.02
C ALA A 446 21.25 0.17 28.47
N GLU A 447 21.71 -0.86 29.17
CA GLU A 447 22.32 -0.73 30.51
C GLU A 447 23.68 -0.04 30.43
N GLU A 448 24.58 -0.52 29.56
CA GLU A 448 25.91 0.07 29.36
C GLU A 448 25.82 1.55 28.97
N ASP A 449 24.89 1.89 28.06
CA ASP A 449 24.68 3.27 27.62
C ASP A 449 24.12 4.13 28.77
N THR A 450 23.24 3.59 29.62
CA THR A 450 22.72 4.33 30.79
C THR A 450 23.84 4.63 31.79
N GLU A 451 24.68 3.64 32.10
CA GLU A 451 25.84 3.79 32.99
C GLU A 451 26.85 4.81 32.45
N ASN A 452 27.16 4.76 31.15
CA ASN A 452 28.10 5.71 30.52
C ASN A 452 27.56 7.16 30.44
N THR A 453 26.23 7.34 30.39
CA THR A 453 25.62 8.67 30.34
C THR A 453 25.66 9.38 31.70
N GLU A 454 25.71 8.63 32.81
CA GLU A 454 25.86 9.19 34.15
C GLU A 454 27.26 9.82 34.38
N ASP A 455 28.27 9.42 33.60
CA ASP A 455 29.66 9.90 33.70
C ASP A 455 29.99 11.11 32.80
N THR A 456 29.07 11.55 31.93
CA THR A 456 29.33 12.66 30.98
C THR A 456 28.25 13.74 31.02
N GLU A 457 28.58 14.91 31.59
CA GLU A 457 27.67 16.06 31.75
C GLU A 457 27.20 16.74 30.44
N ASP A 458 27.62 16.25 29.26
CA ASP A 458 27.41 16.90 27.95
C ASP A 458 26.45 16.16 26.98
N ALA A 459 25.69 15.18 27.43
CA ALA A 459 24.85 14.35 26.53
C ALA A 459 23.44 14.90 26.22
N ALA A 460 23.21 16.21 26.32
CA ALA A 460 21.89 16.81 26.04
C ALA A 460 21.54 16.94 24.53
N ASP A 461 22.47 16.59 23.62
CA ASP A 461 22.36 16.93 22.19
C ASP A 461 22.05 15.74 21.24
N GLU A 462 21.91 14.50 21.73
CA GLU A 462 21.35 13.40 20.93
C GLU A 462 19.85 13.22 21.17
N GLY A 463 19.05 14.05 20.51
CA GLY A 463 17.59 13.99 20.57
C GLY A 463 17.01 12.58 20.35
N GLY A 464 16.34 12.05 21.39
CA GLY A 464 15.18 11.16 21.23
C GLY A 464 15.37 9.66 21.45
N ARG A 465 16.48 9.18 22.03
CA ARG A 465 16.63 7.76 22.41
C ARG A 465 16.27 7.55 23.89
N ASN A 466 15.13 6.93 24.16
CA ASN A 466 14.76 6.54 25.51
C ASN A 466 15.24 5.10 25.77
N PHE A 467 16.50 4.93 26.19
CA PHE A 467 17.13 3.62 26.43
C PHE A 467 16.33 2.75 27.42
N THR A 468 15.88 3.31 28.55
CA THR A 468 15.04 2.59 29.53
C THR A 468 13.73 2.09 28.90
N ARG A 469 13.17 2.84 27.94
CA ARG A 469 11.93 2.49 27.23
C ARG A 469 12.15 1.43 26.15
N GLU A 470 13.27 1.45 25.44
CA GLU A 470 13.67 0.35 24.53
C GLU A 470 13.90 -0.94 25.31
N SER A 471 14.57 -0.85 26.46
CA SER A 471 14.81 -1.98 27.36
C SER A 471 13.51 -2.58 27.92
N LEU A 472 12.55 -1.73 28.32
CA LEU A 472 11.22 -2.16 28.73
C LEU A 472 10.42 -2.79 27.58
N LEU A 473 10.49 -2.23 26.37
CA LEU A 473 9.85 -2.82 25.20
C LEU A 473 10.45 -4.19 24.88
N ALA A 474 11.77 -4.31 24.83
CA ALA A 474 12.47 -5.57 24.57
C ALA A 474 12.07 -6.62 25.60
N THR A 475 12.07 -6.27 26.89
CA THR A 475 11.64 -7.18 27.95
C THR A 475 10.17 -7.57 27.81
N GLN A 476 9.28 -6.62 27.52
CA GLN A 476 7.86 -6.93 27.27
C GLN A 476 7.71 -7.89 26.09
N THR A 477 8.42 -7.66 24.99
CA THR A 477 8.35 -8.53 23.81
C THR A 477 8.79 -9.95 24.15
N ALA A 478 9.89 -10.12 24.89
CA ALA A 478 10.38 -11.43 25.33
C ALA A 478 9.32 -12.22 26.09
N PHE A 479 8.66 -11.59 27.06
CA PHE A 479 7.57 -12.25 27.81
C PHE A 479 6.33 -12.51 26.96
N THR A 480 5.96 -11.60 26.04
CA THR A 480 4.80 -11.81 25.16
C THR A 480 5.03 -12.97 24.19
N LEU A 481 6.24 -13.06 23.62
CA LEU A 481 6.66 -14.12 22.71
C LEU A 481 6.48 -15.51 23.32
N LEU A 482 6.75 -15.65 24.62
CA LEU A 482 6.61 -16.91 25.35
C LEU A 482 5.19 -17.16 25.85
N SER A 483 4.48 -16.12 26.30
CA SER A 483 3.10 -16.25 26.78
C SER A 483 2.10 -16.66 25.69
N GLN A 484 2.40 -16.35 24.43
CA GLN A 484 1.55 -16.67 23.27
C GLN A 484 1.85 -18.05 22.67
N GLN A 485 2.83 -18.79 23.21
CA GLN A 485 3.02 -20.18 22.82
C GLN A 485 1.92 -21.03 23.47
N ASP A 486 1.21 -21.82 22.66
CA ASP A 486 0.30 -22.84 23.17
C ASP A 486 1.07 -23.83 24.05
N VAL A 487 0.92 -23.64 25.35
CA VAL A 487 1.56 -24.35 26.47
C VAL A 487 1.48 -25.88 26.33
N ALA A 488 0.52 -26.41 25.56
CA ALA A 488 0.32 -27.84 25.37
C ALA A 488 1.32 -28.51 24.41
N LYS A 489 1.97 -27.79 23.48
CA LYS A 489 2.88 -28.40 22.48
C LYS A 489 4.36 -28.11 22.71
N SER A 490 4.70 -27.06 23.46
CA SER A 490 6.08 -26.56 23.60
C SER A 490 6.79 -26.98 24.90
N ALA A 491 6.11 -27.67 25.82
CA ALA A 491 6.68 -28.04 27.12
C ALA A 491 7.88 -29.01 27.04
N GLY A 492 8.11 -29.66 25.89
CA GLY A 492 9.22 -30.59 25.68
C GLY A 492 10.35 -30.08 24.77
N SER A 493 10.14 -29.00 24.01
CA SER A 493 11.10 -28.55 22.99
C SER A 493 12.15 -27.57 23.54
N LEU A 494 11.73 -26.51 24.23
CA LEU A 494 12.60 -25.39 24.58
C LEU A 494 12.31 -24.83 25.98
N GLN A 495 13.17 -25.16 26.97
CA GLN A 495 13.26 -24.39 28.22
C GLN A 495 14.01 -23.08 27.95
N LEU A 496 13.32 -22.07 27.43
CA LEU A 496 13.90 -20.73 27.25
C LEU A 496 13.98 -20.04 28.62
N ASP A 497 15.18 -19.63 29.01
CA ASP A 497 15.43 -19.01 30.31
C ASP A 497 15.15 -17.50 30.30
N LEU A 498 14.17 -17.07 31.12
CA LEU A 498 13.76 -15.67 31.35
C LEU A 498 14.32 -15.08 32.65
N SER A 499 15.18 -15.80 33.36
CA SER A 499 15.81 -15.31 34.58
C SER A 499 16.51 -13.97 34.34
N PHE A 500 17.22 -13.83 33.22
CA PHE A 500 17.89 -12.60 32.80
C PHE A 500 16.93 -11.40 32.77
N PHE A 501 15.81 -11.51 32.06
CA PHE A 501 14.83 -10.41 31.94
C PHE A 501 14.15 -10.09 33.27
N SER A 502 13.91 -11.10 34.10
CA SER A 502 13.32 -10.90 35.43
C SER A 502 14.31 -10.18 36.35
N SER A 503 15.57 -10.61 36.39
CA SER A 503 16.63 -9.96 37.16
C SER A 503 16.91 -8.53 36.69
N HIS A 504 16.90 -8.30 35.37
CA HIS A 504 17.04 -6.95 34.80
C HIS A 504 15.97 -5.99 35.30
N ILE A 505 14.70 -6.39 35.17
CA ILE A 505 13.59 -5.54 35.59
C ILE A 505 13.58 -5.36 37.11
N TYR A 506 14.04 -6.36 37.86
CA TYR A 506 14.22 -6.21 39.30
C TYR A 506 15.20 -5.07 39.61
N ARG A 507 16.39 -5.08 38.99
CA ARG A 507 17.43 -4.06 39.17
C ARG A 507 16.98 -2.66 38.73
N THR A 508 16.38 -2.55 37.56
CA THR A 508 15.98 -1.25 36.96
C THR A 508 14.69 -0.64 37.53
N LEU A 509 14.00 -1.34 38.44
CA LEU A 509 12.70 -0.87 38.95
C LEU A 509 12.81 0.49 39.65
N TYR A 510 13.86 0.71 40.45
CA TYR A 510 14.03 1.98 41.17
C TYR A 510 14.40 3.13 40.26
N SER A 511 15.33 2.95 39.32
CA SER A 511 15.69 4.00 38.36
C SER A 511 14.46 4.43 37.56
N LEU A 512 13.65 3.46 37.11
CA LEU A 512 12.38 3.75 36.44
C LEU A 512 11.37 4.49 37.32
N GLY A 513 11.38 4.24 38.63
CA GLY A 513 10.54 4.96 39.59
C GLY A 513 10.96 6.42 39.80
N LEU A 514 12.22 6.74 39.50
CA LEU A 514 12.79 8.09 39.58
C LEU A 514 12.69 8.85 38.25
N ASP A 515 12.41 8.16 37.14
CA ASP A 515 12.30 8.77 35.82
C ASP A 515 11.14 9.78 35.75
N PRO A 516 11.40 11.08 35.49
CA PRO A 516 10.35 12.10 35.37
C PRO A 516 9.46 11.88 34.13
N ASP A 517 9.90 11.05 33.19
CA ASP A 517 9.28 10.81 31.88
C ASP A 517 8.45 9.52 31.84
N ILE A 518 8.22 8.90 33.00
CA ILE A 518 7.50 7.61 33.09
C ILE A 518 6.05 7.67 32.56
N GLU A 519 5.42 8.85 32.61
CA GLU A 519 4.07 9.11 32.05
C GLU A 519 4.11 9.80 30.67
N LEU A 520 5.29 10.01 30.09
CA LEU A 520 5.43 10.71 28.81
C LEU A 520 4.86 9.85 27.66
N GLY A 521 3.70 10.27 27.17
CA GLY A 521 3.02 9.68 26.01
C GLY A 521 2.56 10.73 25.01
N PRO A 522 2.03 10.30 23.84
CA PRO A 522 1.59 11.21 22.77
C PRO A 522 0.43 12.15 23.17
N LYS A 523 -0.24 11.86 24.29
CA LYS A 523 -1.32 12.66 24.89
C LYS A 523 -0.87 13.40 26.17
N SER A 524 0.44 13.47 26.43
CA SER A 524 0.97 14.19 27.59
C SER A 524 0.69 15.68 27.45
N LEU A 525 0.40 16.34 28.58
CA LEU A 525 0.11 17.78 28.66
C LEU A 525 1.38 18.64 28.66
N ARG A 526 2.57 18.03 28.52
CA ARG A 526 3.83 18.78 28.43
C ARG A 526 3.80 19.66 27.18
N LEU A 527 4.13 20.94 27.38
CA LEU A 527 4.35 21.88 26.30
C LEU A 527 5.62 21.48 25.57
N ASP A 528 5.60 21.55 24.24
CA ASP A 528 6.78 21.27 23.43
C ASP A 528 7.84 22.35 23.74
N HIS A 529 9.07 21.93 24.06
CA HIS A 529 10.17 22.88 24.33
C HIS A 529 10.39 23.78 23.09
N PRO A 530 10.70 25.08 23.26
CA PRO A 530 10.81 26.02 22.13
C PRO A 530 11.84 25.63 21.07
N GLU A 531 12.86 24.82 21.42
CA GLU A 531 13.87 24.28 20.49
C GLU A 531 13.49 22.95 19.83
N ASN A 532 12.47 22.23 20.35
CA ASN A 532 12.06 20.90 19.89
C ASN A 532 10.88 20.92 18.89
N GLN A 533 10.70 22.03 18.16
CA GLN A 533 9.58 22.20 17.22
C GLN A 533 9.54 21.20 16.05
N ALA A 534 10.58 20.38 15.87
CA ALA A 534 10.68 19.41 14.77
C ALA A 534 10.61 17.93 15.19
N THR A 535 10.61 17.58 16.49
CA THR A 535 10.50 16.18 16.91
C THR A 535 9.04 15.75 16.92
N GLN A 536 8.59 15.37 15.71
CA GLN A 536 7.34 14.67 15.43
C GLN A 536 6.99 13.73 16.59
N ARG A 537 5.83 13.96 17.21
CA ARG A 537 5.27 13.05 18.21
C ARG A 537 5.17 11.67 17.57
N ASN A 538 6.04 10.76 17.99
CA ASN A 538 5.95 9.33 17.63
C ASN A 538 4.62 8.78 18.17
N ARG A 539 3.53 8.99 17.42
CA ARG A 539 2.19 8.42 17.66
C ARG A 539 2.21 6.89 17.66
N VAL A 540 3.32 6.33 17.17
CA VAL A 540 3.69 4.93 17.09
C VAL A 540 3.81 4.29 18.47
N ASN A 541 4.36 4.99 19.47
CA ASN A 541 4.58 4.44 20.81
C ASN A 541 3.46 4.86 21.76
N VAL A 542 2.24 4.41 21.46
CA VAL A 542 0.98 4.77 22.17
C VAL A 542 1.05 4.44 23.66
N SER A 543 1.81 3.42 24.04
CA SER A 543 2.00 2.99 25.43
C SER A 543 3.08 3.80 26.13
N THR A 544 2.74 4.41 27.28
CA THR A 544 3.71 5.06 28.18
C THR A 544 4.65 4.03 28.82
N PRO A 545 5.88 4.40 29.23
CA PRO A 545 6.79 3.51 29.97
C PRO A 545 6.12 2.81 31.16
N MET A 546 5.28 3.51 31.92
CA MET A 546 4.49 2.91 33.00
C MET A 546 3.57 1.77 32.52
N LEU A 547 2.86 1.94 31.39
CA LEU A 547 2.00 0.88 30.87
C LEU A 547 2.81 -0.34 30.42
N LEU A 548 4.01 -0.13 29.86
CA LEU A 548 4.93 -1.21 29.53
C LEU A 548 5.38 -1.95 30.80
N LEU A 549 5.78 -1.20 31.83
CA LEU A 549 6.17 -1.75 33.12
C LEU A 549 5.06 -2.63 33.74
N VAL A 550 3.83 -2.12 33.80
CA VAL A 550 2.69 -2.87 34.36
C VAL A 550 2.43 -4.16 33.57
N ARG A 551 2.59 -4.14 32.24
CA ARG A 551 2.46 -5.35 31.41
C ARG A 551 3.57 -6.36 31.69
N VAL A 552 4.83 -5.90 31.80
CA VAL A 552 5.99 -6.74 32.14
C VAL A 552 5.83 -7.35 33.54
N MET A 553 5.43 -6.55 34.53
CA MET A 553 5.18 -7.05 35.88
C MET A 553 4.03 -8.07 35.92
N LYS A 554 2.97 -7.83 35.14
CA LYS A 554 1.89 -8.81 34.99
C LYS A 554 2.40 -10.12 34.37
N SER A 555 3.27 -10.08 33.36
CA SER A 555 3.82 -11.30 32.76
C SER A 555 4.79 -12.04 33.69
N ILE A 556 5.56 -11.33 34.52
CA ILE A 556 6.45 -11.97 35.50
C ILE A 556 5.66 -12.60 36.65
N LEU A 557 4.69 -11.86 37.22
CA LEU A 557 4.09 -12.23 38.50
C LEU A 557 2.73 -12.92 38.39
N LEU A 558 1.97 -12.69 37.31
CA LEU A 558 0.58 -13.16 37.18
C LEU A 558 0.38 -14.21 36.08
N THR A 559 1.43 -14.64 35.39
CA THR A 559 1.31 -15.69 34.36
C THR A 559 0.91 -17.03 34.99
N PRO A 560 -0.22 -17.64 34.59
CA PRO A 560 -0.73 -18.87 35.22
C PRO A 560 0.14 -20.10 34.92
N SER A 561 0.79 -20.12 33.74
CA SER A 561 1.60 -21.28 33.31
C SER A 561 2.89 -21.45 34.12
N GLN A 562 3.42 -20.37 34.69
CA GLN A 562 4.68 -20.36 35.43
C GLN A 562 4.54 -19.42 36.63
N PRO A 563 4.00 -19.90 37.78
CA PRO A 563 3.87 -19.06 38.96
C PRO A 563 5.27 -18.71 39.52
N PRO A 564 5.50 -17.46 39.95
CA PRO A 564 6.80 -17.05 40.48
C PRO A 564 7.14 -17.79 41.79
N PRO A 565 8.43 -18.08 42.05
CA PRO A 565 8.90 -18.50 43.36
C PRO A 565 8.47 -17.53 44.47
N THR A 566 8.38 -18.02 45.71
CA THR A 566 7.96 -17.20 46.86
C THR A 566 8.89 -15.99 47.04
N MET A 567 10.20 -16.20 47.01
CA MET A 567 11.17 -15.12 47.23
C MET A 567 11.08 -14.05 46.16
N THR A 568 10.91 -14.42 44.89
CA THR A 568 10.77 -13.45 43.80
C THR A 568 9.46 -12.66 43.94
N ALA A 569 8.34 -13.32 44.20
CA ALA A 569 7.05 -12.65 44.39
C ALA A 569 7.11 -11.61 45.52
N THR A 570 7.69 -11.98 46.67
CA THR A 570 7.82 -11.10 47.84
C THR A 570 8.81 -9.95 47.59
N ALA A 571 9.93 -10.22 46.92
CA ALA A 571 10.92 -9.21 46.55
C ALA A 571 10.33 -8.13 45.64
N PHE A 572 9.68 -8.54 44.56
CA PHE A 572 9.04 -7.63 43.63
C PHE A 572 7.91 -6.86 44.30
N TYR A 573 7.11 -7.52 45.14
CA TYR A 573 6.03 -6.84 45.86
C TYR A 573 6.56 -5.73 46.76
N LYS A 574 7.62 -6.01 47.53
CA LYS A 574 8.26 -5.01 48.39
C LYS A 574 8.86 -3.85 47.58
N ARG A 575 9.55 -4.14 46.47
CA ARG A 575 10.15 -3.10 45.61
C ARG A 575 9.08 -2.22 44.93
N LEU A 576 7.97 -2.83 44.47
CA LEU A 576 6.83 -2.11 43.91
C LEU A 576 6.14 -1.19 44.93
N LEU A 577 6.04 -1.61 46.21
CA LEU A 577 5.57 -0.75 47.29
C LEU A 577 6.46 0.48 47.44
N SER A 578 7.78 0.30 47.48
CA SER A 578 8.71 1.42 47.63
C SER A 578 8.64 2.40 46.46
N ILE A 579 8.50 1.90 45.23
CA ILE A 579 8.39 2.77 44.04
C ILE A 579 7.06 3.50 43.98
N SER A 580 5.97 2.89 44.46
CA SER A 580 4.66 3.54 44.47
C SER A 580 4.61 4.84 45.28
N LEU A 581 5.59 5.09 46.17
CA LEU A 581 5.77 6.36 46.87
C LEU A 581 6.32 7.48 45.99
N GLN A 582 7.10 7.15 44.97
CA GLN A 582 7.77 8.13 44.08
C GLN A 582 6.97 8.41 42.81
N LEU A 583 5.99 7.56 42.50
CA LEU A 583 5.21 7.65 41.27
C LEU A 583 4.13 8.75 41.34
N PRO A 584 3.80 9.39 40.20
CA PRO A 584 2.63 10.27 40.10
C PRO A 584 1.31 9.52 40.36
N GLU A 585 0.23 10.25 40.65
CA GLU A 585 -1.07 9.69 41.09
C GLU A 585 -1.59 8.54 40.21
N LYS A 586 -1.59 8.72 38.87
CA LYS A 586 -2.14 7.74 37.93
C LYS A 586 -1.27 6.49 37.85
N SER A 587 0.05 6.70 37.82
CA SER A 587 1.05 5.65 37.85
C SER A 587 1.01 4.84 39.15
N ALA A 588 0.94 5.51 40.31
CA ALA A 588 0.80 4.86 41.62
C ALA A 588 -0.49 4.02 41.68
N LEU A 589 -1.61 4.55 41.19
CA LEU A 589 -2.86 3.78 41.08
C LEU A 589 -2.72 2.55 40.19
N ALA A 590 -2.05 2.66 39.03
CA ALA A 590 -1.84 1.53 38.13
C ALA A 590 -1.03 0.40 38.79
N VAL A 591 0.03 0.76 39.51
CA VAL A 591 0.85 -0.19 40.29
C VAL A 591 0.04 -0.80 41.42
N LEU A 592 -0.70 -0.01 42.21
CA LEU A 592 -1.51 -0.54 43.32
C LEU A 592 -2.63 -1.46 42.84
N ASN A 593 -3.25 -1.20 41.69
CA ASN A 593 -4.21 -2.13 41.06
C ASN A 593 -3.56 -3.45 40.63
N LEU A 594 -2.31 -3.40 40.17
CA LEU A 594 -1.56 -4.62 39.88
C LEU A 594 -1.23 -5.38 41.16
N MET A 595 -0.82 -4.66 42.21
CA MET A 595 -0.51 -5.23 43.53
C MET A 595 -1.72 -5.88 44.20
N GLU A 596 -2.92 -5.32 44.04
CA GLU A 596 -4.17 -5.96 44.46
C GLU A 596 -4.34 -7.33 43.81
N ARG A 597 -4.14 -7.42 42.49
CA ARG A 597 -4.24 -8.69 41.75
C ARG A 597 -3.16 -9.69 42.14
N ILE A 598 -1.96 -9.20 42.46
CA ILE A 598 -0.86 -10.03 42.96
C ILE A 598 -1.20 -10.56 44.34
N ALA A 599 -1.74 -9.73 45.23
CA ALA A 599 -2.23 -10.15 46.54
C ALA A 599 -3.29 -11.24 46.34
N ASP A 600 -4.38 -10.98 45.61
CA ASP A 600 -5.45 -11.96 45.37
C ASP A 600 -4.96 -13.34 44.91
N ARG A 601 -3.96 -13.38 44.02
CA ARG A 601 -3.43 -14.64 43.47
C ARG A 601 -2.38 -15.31 44.35
N HIS A 602 -1.52 -14.53 45.00
CA HIS A 602 -0.32 -15.02 45.69
C HIS A 602 -0.24 -14.62 47.17
N VAL A 603 -1.38 -14.37 47.87
CA VAL A 603 -1.37 -13.95 49.29
C VAL A 603 -0.44 -14.81 50.14
N ARG A 604 -0.55 -16.14 50.05
CA ARG A 604 0.25 -17.10 50.84
C ARG A 604 1.77 -16.97 50.66
N LYS A 605 2.22 -16.34 49.57
CA LYS A 605 3.64 -16.12 49.32
C LYS A 605 4.13 -14.80 49.93
N ILE A 606 3.23 -13.83 50.11
CA ILE A 606 3.54 -12.44 50.43
C ILE A 606 3.11 -12.06 51.87
N GLU A 607 2.21 -12.85 52.48
CA GLU A 607 1.66 -12.62 53.83
C GLU A 607 2.72 -12.40 54.92
N ALA A 608 3.89 -13.04 54.80
CA ALA A 608 5.03 -12.85 55.70
C ALA A 608 5.55 -11.40 55.78
N LEU A 609 5.19 -10.53 54.82
CA LEU A 609 5.49 -9.09 54.90
C LEU A 609 4.62 -8.37 55.94
N TRP A 610 3.36 -8.79 56.14
CA TRP A 610 2.44 -8.19 57.10
C TRP A 610 2.61 -8.74 58.51
N TYR A 611 2.89 -10.03 58.63
CA TYR A 611 2.99 -10.70 59.93
C TYR A 611 4.44 -10.99 60.30
N SER A 612 4.93 -10.33 61.36
CA SER A 612 6.28 -10.53 61.86
C SER A 612 6.54 -11.97 62.35
N ASP A 613 5.49 -12.67 62.79
CA ASP A 613 5.57 -14.03 63.36
C ASP A 613 5.87 -15.10 62.29
N GLU A 614 5.61 -14.82 61.02
CA GLU A 614 5.83 -15.74 59.90
C GLU A 614 7.21 -15.60 59.26
N ARG A 615 8.02 -14.63 59.72
CA ARG A 615 9.35 -14.36 59.20
C ARG A 615 10.36 -15.33 59.80
N LYS A 616 11.10 -16.04 58.94
CA LYS A 616 12.14 -17.01 59.34
C LYS A 616 13.56 -16.56 58.97
N GLY A 617 13.73 -15.31 58.53
CA GLY A 617 15.03 -14.78 58.08
C GLY A 617 15.76 -14.03 59.18
N ASP A 618 17.06 -14.31 59.33
CA ASP A 618 17.98 -13.53 60.17
C ASP A 618 18.70 -12.47 59.30
N GLY A 619 19.20 -11.41 59.92
CA GLY A 619 19.94 -10.33 59.23
C GLY A 619 19.14 -9.06 58.92
N VAL A 620 19.69 -8.22 58.04
CA VAL A 620 19.21 -6.87 57.70
C VAL A 620 18.69 -6.84 56.26
N PHE A 621 17.66 -6.02 56.01
CA PHE A 621 17.13 -5.75 54.68
C PHE A 621 18.08 -4.89 53.85
N HIS A 622 18.45 -5.36 52.66
CA HIS A 622 19.29 -4.62 51.73
C HIS A 622 18.47 -4.22 50.49
N GLY A 623 17.70 -3.14 50.63
CA GLY A 623 16.78 -2.69 49.57
C GLY A 623 17.45 -2.39 48.23
N GLU A 624 18.73 -1.99 48.25
CA GLU A 624 19.55 -1.57 47.09
C GLU A 624 20.19 -2.74 46.32
N SER A 625 20.08 -4.00 46.79
CA SER A 625 20.76 -5.11 46.11
C SER A 625 20.20 -5.36 44.70
N ASP A 626 21.09 -5.61 43.74
CA ASP A 626 20.73 -5.96 42.36
C ASP A 626 20.10 -7.35 42.23
N THR A 627 20.36 -8.22 43.20
CA THR A 627 19.90 -9.61 43.19
C THR A 627 18.74 -9.82 44.15
N ILE A 628 17.79 -10.68 43.75
CA ILE A 628 16.63 -11.03 44.57
C ILE A 628 17.08 -11.68 45.89
N GLU A 629 18.08 -12.56 45.83
CA GLU A 629 18.62 -13.25 47.00
C GLU A 629 19.37 -12.30 47.95
N GLY A 630 20.10 -11.32 47.40
CA GLY A 630 20.88 -10.36 48.18
C GLY A 630 20.04 -9.34 48.96
N THR A 631 18.76 -9.14 48.61
CA THR A 631 17.90 -8.18 49.34
C THR A 631 17.47 -8.64 50.73
N ASN A 632 17.55 -9.95 51.02
CA ASN A 632 17.14 -10.55 52.30
C ASN A 632 15.75 -10.06 52.78
N ILE A 633 14.71 -10.26 51.97
CA ILE A 633 13.37 -9.68 52.23
C ILE A 633 12.71 -10.22 53.49
N LEU A 634 13.04 -11.43 53.93
CA LEU A 634 12.49 -12.01 55.16
C LEU A 634 13.30 -11.64 56.42
N ALA A 635 14.26 -10.72 56.31
CA ALA A 635 15.04 -10.19 57.41
C ALA A 635 14.19 -9.56 58.52
N MET A 636 14.75 -9.45 59.72
CA MET A 636 14.09 -8.76 60.82
C MET A 636 13.94 -7.26 60.48
N GLY A 637 12.73 -6.71 60.60
CA GLY A 637 12.44 -5.30 60.31
C GLY A 637 11.87 -5.00 58.92
N THR A 638 11.77 -5.98 58.01
CA THR A 638 11.13 -5.83 56.69
C THR A 638 9.60 -5.77 56.78
N GLY A 639 9.06 -4.64 57.21
CA GLY A 639 7.62 -4.38 57.24
C GLY A 639 7.10 -3.70 55.96
N VAL A 640 5.79 -3.66 55.80
CA VAL A 640 5.09 -2.93 54.74
C VAL A 640 4.83 -1.47 55.17
N TRP A 641 5.90 -0.76 55.57
CA TRP A 641 5.80 0.61 56.10
C TRP A 641 5.37 1.64 55.06
N GLU A 642 5.70 1.41 53.80
CA GLU A 642 5.31 2.26 52.67
C GLU A 642 3.80 2.34 52.52
N GLN A 643 3.09 1.27 52.87
CA GLN A 643 1.63 1.24 52.82
C GLN A 643 1.00 2.19 53.83
N GLU A 644 1.59 2.35 55.03
CA GLU A 644 1.11 3.32 56.02
C GLU A 644 1.31 4.77 55.55
N LEU A 645 2.36 5.03 54.75
CA LEU A 645 2.54 6.32 54.09
C LEU A 645 1.50 6.54 52.98
N LEU A 646 1.24 5.51 52.15
CA LEU A 646 0.23 5.59 51.08
C LEU A 646 -1.20 5.75 51.61
N ARG A 647 -1.51 5.23 52.80
CA ARG A 647 -2.79 5.52 53.49
C ARG A 647 -2.99 7.00 53.79
N LYS A 648 -1.91 7.78 53.88
CA LYS A 648 -1.93 9.23 54.08
C LYS A 648 -1.74 10.02 52.78
N HIS A 649 -1.74 9.35 51.62
CA HIS A 649 -1.58 9.99 50.32
C HIS A 649 -2.69 11.03 50.07
N TYR A 650 -2.39 12.13 49.38
CA TYR A 650 -3.34 13.24 49.17
C TYR A 650 -4.58 12.81 48.36
N CYS A 651 -4.41 11.96 47.34
CA CYS A 651 -5.51 11.45 46.52
C CYS A 651 -6.35 10.39 47.26
N PRO A 652 -7.69 10.54 47.34
CA PRO A 652 -8.56 9.57 48.01
C PRO A 652 -8.55 8.19 47.35
N LYS A 653 -8.45 8.12 46.01
CA LYS A 653 -8.46 6.84 45.28
C LYS A 653 -7.26 5.96 45.65
N VAL A 654 -6.09 6.56 45.85
CA VAL A 654 -4.88 5.84 46.29
C VAL A 654 -5.10 5.26 47.68
N ARG A 655 -5.67 6.05 48.62
CA ARG A 655 -5.98 5.59 49.97
C ARG A 655 -7.00 4.44 49.97
N GLU A 656 -8.07 4.56 49.17
CA GLU A 656 -9.08 3.52 49.03
C GLU A 656 -8.49 2.21 48.50
N GLN A 657 -7.62 2.30 47.49
CA GLN A 657 -6.96 1.14 46.89
C GLN A 657 -6.09 0.40 47.90
N VAL A 658 -5.33 1.13 48.73
CA VAL A 658 -4.51 0.55 49.79
C VAL A 658 -5.35 -0.21 50.82
N VAL A 659 -6.51 0.34 51.21
CA VAL A 659 -7.44 -0.31 52.14
C VAL A 659 -8.03 -1.59 51.55
N ILE A 660 -8.23 -1.67 50.23
CA ILE A 660 -8.69 -2.88 49.55
C ILE A 660 -7.63 -3.99 49.66
N ILE A 661 -6.36 -3.66 49.40
CA ILE A 661 -5.23 -4.60 49.52
C ILE A 661 -5.15 -5.17 50.95
N ASP A 662 -5.27 -4.32 51.97
CA ASP A 662 -5.27 -4.77 53.37
C ASP A 662 -6.39 -5.75 53.67
N LYS A 663 -7.60 -5.48 53.16
CA LYS A 663 -8.76 -6.37 53.35
C LYS A 663 -8.54 -7.74 52.68
N ILE A 664 -7.85 -7.78 51.54
CA ILE A 664 -7.55 -9.03 50.83
C ILE A 664 -6.58 -9.89 51.65
N VAL A 665 -5.50 -9.28 52.14
CA VAL A 665 -4.49 -9.98 52.96
C VAL A 665 -5.11 -10.45 54.28
N SER A 666 -5.86 -9.58 54.98
CA SER A 666 -6.46 -9.92 56.27
C SER A 666 -7.54 -11.01 56.17
N LYS A 667 -8.33 -11.04 55.09
CA LYS A 667 -9.38 -12.06 54.90
C LYS A 667 -8.81 -13.45 54.66
N ASN A 668 -7.65 -13.54 54.02
CA ASN A 668 -7.01 -14.82 53.72
C ASN A 668 -6.15 -15.31 54.89
N ALA A 669 -5.57 -14.42 55.70
CA ALA A 669 -4.89 -14.81 56.94
C ALA A 669 -5.82 -15.43 58.01
N GLN A 670 -7.14 -15.20 57.89
CA GLN A 670 -8.16 -15.79 58.76
C GLN A 670 -8.68 -17.16 58.27
N LYS A 671 -8.26 -17.63 57.10
CA LYS A 671 -8.64 -18.93 56.50
C LYS A 671 -7.47 -19.89 56.53
#